data_AF-A0A7J6KFM7-F1
#
_entry.id   AF-A0A7J6KFM7-F1
#
_cell.length_a   1.000
_cell.length_b   1.000
_cell.length_c   1.000
_cell.angle_alpha   90.00
_cell.angle_beta   90.00
_cell.angle_gamma   90.00
#
_symmetry.space_group_name_H-M   'P 1'
#
loop_
_entity.id
_entity.type
_entity.pdbx_description
1 polymer ?
#
loop_
_entity_poly.entity_id
_entity_poly.type
_entity_poly.pdbx_seq_one_letter_code
_entity_poly.pdbx_strand_id
1 'polypeptide(L)'
;MLYTRVFFRAVVRTDFGERVAVVGSSPSLGNWQAEHGHELTTNEDVFPSWFSKEPVYLPLKKPISYKYVVLDERGDIVRWEECEGNRELVPTGLEMTVEDDDGLFREQMTNRGDHGVEGDDDVSVAALDKEEVDARNRMLAIQEEEPEFDENDSVIVCALDLPLRVVRVSPSREASPLPSSLPASSTDSSGQTEKRAVSFPEDAGASARRSSSTVAATREEETTRTASSFPKVEETAERGRDSSLALWPGAARDAAGDFGEALQPRATRSRRGTFEVRPSKSALLPSLFHLRKKTRLPVRFVGWPGIHVENEEEQAEIAELLRAYDCSPIFPDKDEFDCHLTFCHQVLWPLFHNVVVLDSNTQVPFDSDLWAKYQAVNKLWADAVLRQAHETDMVWVHDYHLLLAPMHITRKVRRANVGFFLHIPFPSSEIFRCLPCREDILRGMLCADLIGFHLFEYARHFLVACKRLLGLEHHFCRGGILNIEYGGRNVSVRIGHVHIQYADIRSKIEANPVVLQMARDIRQKHVGKFIFVSVDRCEKLAGLLLKVRAFQAFLVTYSYARGNVVLIQYAYPTIKYAEDTETMATELKELVEKVNAQFALPDRPDFQHIELHIQPVGWEEKWALFTAGDCFLDTSIRDGLNLNPFEFICCHKDNVTGVILSEFTGCSRALASAIRVNPWKVEAVADAMDRIINMPVEEQRDRFTRDRDYLSHNSTQKWADENILDLRRARKPDDFVYVSWGLGNTFRVLGMDSNFRFLDTNQVVRGYRTSRHRVFFFDCEGTLAPDRRRITFVPGGENLFAQGRPPSPQVKDCLQALVDDQRNTVVILSGRDRHLLEEWFSSIRGIGLCAEHGFYYRVPGITGDQWHCMSRQTDFTWKQVAIELMLQYVKRTQGSFIENKGSALVFQYRDADPDFGSMQAKDLSNYLGELLFGYPVSVMSGKGYVEVKLRGVNKGHAVEKVLRKLSNLHGDVDFVLCVGDDRSDEDMFAVINAMTEDGDQLCLPEGSGAGSSGLYRHTQSKDRIPRRNSVSSDENRAEAVVGNVEGLMKRDGSMQHAGALGSGLTSASSSTSLSGHTKKTSPHFFTCTVGKKPSNARYYLNDTEDVSDLLDSLQQCTEKDGKEQWSSSKDASCLSAPVVAAAAAAGSLAGNAAVQLRKGDSAASNFASLWRSPLGSGAGRTRERTLAQWAGQAPSAIFSRPVGAVEVRANAAGSTDRPTDE
;
A
#
# COMPACT_ATOMS: atom_id res chain seq x y z
N MET A 1 -24.76 15.67 49.93
CA MET A 1 -23.28 15.54 50.04
C MET A 1 -22.76 15.10 48.67
N LEU A 2 -21.47 15.29 48.38
CA LEU A 2 -20.85 14.65 47.21
C LEU A 2 -20.56 13.18 47.55
N TYR A 3 -20.86 12.29 46.62
CA TYR A 3 -20.63 10.85 46.73
C TYR A 3 -19.88 10.37 45.49
N THR A 4 -19.00 9.38 45.68
CA THR A 4 -18.40 8.59 44.61
C THR A 4 -19.21 7.31 44.44
N ARG A 5 -19.41 6.87 43.19
CA ARG A 5 -19.98 5.55 42.86
C ARG A 5 -18.87 4.50 42.96
N VAL A 6 -18.91 3.65 43.98
CA VAL A 6 -17.85 2.68 44.27
C VAL A 6 -18.31 1.26 43.96
N PHE A 7 -17.57 0.55 43.11
CA PHE A 7 -17.75 -0.88 42.86
C PHE A 7 -16.66 -1.69 43.59
N PHE A 8 -17.02 -2.81 44.20
CA PHE A 8 -16.07 -3.73 44.83
C PHE A 8 -15.87 -4.98 43.98
N ARG A 9 -14.64 -5.51 43.99
CA ARG A 9 -14.21 -6.75 43.31
C ARG A 9 -13.23 -7.50 44.21
N ALA A 10 -13.48 -8.79 44.43
CA ALA A 10 -12.61 -9.64 45.23
C ALA A 10 -12.73 -11.12 44.84
N VAL A 11 -11.62 -11.85 44.90
CA VAL A 11 -11.61 -13.32 44.81
C VAL A 11 -11.90 -13.92 46.19
N VAL A 12 -13.03 -14.61 46.32
CA VAL A 12 -13.49 -15.23 47.58
C VAL A 12 -14.00 -16.63 47.26
N ARG A 13 -13.33 -17.66 47.81
CA ARG A 13 -13.78 -19.04 47.66
C ARG A 13 -14.96 -19.31 48.60
N THR A 14 -16.01 -19.88 48.02
CA THR A 14 -17.23 -20.27 48.72
C THR A 14 -17.68 -21.67 48.32
N ASP A 15 -18.46 -22.31 49.18
CA ASP A 15 -19.17 -23.55 48.89
C ASP A 15 -20.53 -23.28 48.22
N PHE A 16 -21.22 -24.32 47.75
CA PHE A 16 -22.51 -24.18 47.07
C PHE A 16 -23.61 -23.75 48.05
N GLY A 17 -24.26 -22.61 47.77
CA GLY A 17 -25.27 -21.99 48.63
C GLY A 17 -24.74 -20.83 49.49
N GLU A 18 -23.41 -20.69 49.63
CA GLU A 18 -22.79 -19.53 50.26
C GLU A 18 -22.83 -18.29 49.34
N ARG A 19 -22.84 -17.10 49.95
CA ARG A 19 -22.90 -15.78 49.27
C ARG A 19 -21.91 -14.81 49.93
N VAL A 20 -21.45 -13.78 49.20
CA VAL A 20 -20.44 -12.82 49.69
C VAL A 20 -21.02 -11.41 49.77
N ALA A 21 -20.73 -10.69 50.84
CA ALA A 21 -21.12 -9.28 51.00
C ALA A 21 -19.98 -8.41 51.54
N VAL A 22 -20.05 -7.10 51.26
CA VAL A 22 -19.14 -6.07 51.78
C VAL A 22 -19.81 -5.35 52.94
N VAL A 23 -19.17 -5.33 54.11
CA VAL A 23 -19.69 -4.71 55.33
C VAL A 23 -18.67 -3.72 55.86
N GLY A 24 -19.10 -2.56 56.36
CA GLY A 24 -18.16 -1.53 56.81
C GLY A 24 -18.78 -0.35 57.56
N SER A 25 -17.96 0.66 57.83
CA SER A 25 -18.26 1.83 58.66
C SER A 25 -19.17 2.88 58.00
N SER A 26 -19.76 2.57 56.85
CA SER A 26 -20.68 3.42 56.11
C SER A 26 -22.11 2.91 56.24
N PRO A 27 -23.14 3.78 56.31
CA PRO A 27 -24.53 3.34 56.18
C PRO A 27 -24.82 2.60 54.87
N SER A 28 -24.10 2.93 53.79
CA SER A 28 -24.17 2.24 52.50
C SER A 28 -23.52 0.84 52.50
N LEU A 29 -22.88 0.45 53.60
CA LEU A 29 -22.22 -0.86 53.85
C LEU A 29 -22.69 -1.45 55.19
N GLY A 30 -23.92 -1.15 55.62
CA GLY A 30 -24.57 -1.77 56.77
C GLY A 30 -24.09 -1.35 58.17
N ASN A 31 -23.16 -0.39 58.30
CA ASN A 31 -22.57 0.00 59.60
C ASN A 31 -22.09 -1.22 60.44
N TRP A 32 -21.31 -2.12 59.82
CA TRP A 32 -20.84 -3.39 60.40
C TRP A 32 -21.92 -4.45 60.70
N GLN A 33 -23.16 -4.28 60.26
CA GLN A 33 -24.20 -5.31 60.31
C GLN A 33 -24.23 -6.11 59.00
N ALA A 34 -23.93 -7.41 59.05
CA ALA A 34 -23.82 -8.25 57.86
C ALA A 34 -25.14 -8.41 57.08
N GLU A 35 -26.27 -8.43 57.78
CA GLU A 35 -27.64 -8.41 57.20
C GLU A 35 -27.88 -7.19 56.28
N HIS A 36 -27.14 -6.10 56.49
CA HIS A 36 -27.22 -4.85 55.74
C HIS A 36 -25.96 -4.59 54.89
N GLY A 37 -25.11 -5.61 54.70
CA GLY A 37 -23.95 -5.56 53.82
C GLY A 37 -24.33 -5.42 52.34
N HIS A 38 -23.43 -4.88 51.53
CA HIS A 38 -23.61 -4.82 50.08
C HIS A 38 -23.26 -6.18 49.45
N GLU A 39 -24.28 -6.93 49.04
CA GLU A 39 -24.13 -8.26 48.44
C GLU A 39 -23.44 -8.20 47.07
N LEU A 40 -22.45 -9.07 46.87
CA LEU A 40 -21.71 -9.24 45.63
C LEU A 40 -22.28 -10.40 44.81
N THR A 41 -22.02 -10.36 43.51
CA THR A 41 -22.45 -11.41 42.56
C THR A 41 -21.25 -12.09 41.89
N THR A 42 -21.43 -13.36 41.52
CA THR A 42 -20.48 -14.17 40.75
C THR A 42 -21.23 -14.97 39.66
N ASN A 43 -20.51 -15.64 38.77
CA ASN A 43 -21.07 -16.54 37.77
C ASN A 43 -20.05 -17.64 37.37
N GLU A 44 -20.50 -18.65 36.62
CA GLU A 44 -19.70 -19.80 36.17
C GLU A 44 -18.45 -19.41 35.35
N ASP A 45 -18.44 -18.23 34.72
CA ASP A 45 -17.30 -17.71 33.95
C ASP A 45 -16.27 -16.94 34.78
N VAL A 46 -16.59 -16.49 36.00
CA VAL A 46 -15.65 -15.70 36.84
C VAL A 46 -15.40 -16.28 38.23
N PHE A 47 -16.19 -17.24 38.71
CA PHE A 47 -15.98 -17.87 40.02
C PHE A 47 -14.55 -18.44 40.15
N PRO A 48 -13.80 -18.19 41.25
CA PRO A 48 -14.24 -17.63 42.54
C PRO A 48 -14.14 -16.10 42.68
N SER A 49 -14.15 -15.33 41.59
CA SER A 49 -14.25 -13.87 41.62
C SER A 49 -15.69 -13.39 41.88
N TRP A 50 -15.83 -12.36 42.72
CA TRP A 50 -17.10 -11.70 43.08
C TRP A 50 -17.03 -10.20 42.79
N PHE A 51 -18.15 -9.60 42.38
CA PHE A 51 -18.22 -8.17 42.03
C PHE A 51 -19.56 -7.51 42.39
N SER A 52 -19.51 -6.22 42.69
CA SER A 52 -20.66 -5.33 42.82
C SER A 52 -21.41 -5.20 41.49
N LYS A 53 -22.67 -5.62 41.45
CA LYS A 53 -23.55 -5.40 40.29
C LYS A 53 -24.04 -3.95 40.19
N GLU A 54 -24.20 -3.28 41.33
CA GLU A 54 -24.64 -1.89 41.45
C GLU A 54 -23.63 -1.10 42.32
N PRO A 55 -23.39 0.19 42.06
CA PRO A 55 -22.39 0.97 42.78
C PRO A 55 -22.86 1.35 44.19
N VAL A 56 -21.98 1.18 45.18
CA VAL A 56 -22.15 1.72 46.52
C VAL A 56 -21.84 3.21 46.51
N TYR A 57 -22.80 4.04 46.94
CA TYR A 57 -22.58 5.48 47.06
C TYR A 57 -21.85 5.79 48.39
N LEU A 58 -20.55 6.09 48.31
CA LEU A 58 -19.71 6.41 49.46
C LEU A 58 -19.32 7.90 49.48
N PRO A 59 -19.18 8.55 50.66
CA PRO A 59 -18.90 9.99 50.73
C PRO A 59 -17.52 10.35 50.15
N LEU A 60 -17.51 11.29 49.21
CA LEU A 60 -16.30 11.76 48.52
C LEU A 60 -15.25 12.27 49.54
N LYS A 61 -14.00 11.80 49.40
CA LYS A 61 -12.83 12.17 50.22
C LYS A 61 -12.98 11.96 51.73
N LYS A 62 -13.73 10.93 52.16
CA LYS A 62 -13.73 10.45 53.56
C LYS A 62 -13.16 9.03 53.64
N PRO A 63 -12.31 8.69 54.62
CA PRO A 63 -11.93 7.31 54.88
C PRO A 63 -13.14 6.49 55.32
N ILE A 64 -13.28 5.28 54.79
CA ILE A 64 -14.29 4.27 55.10
C ILE A 64 -13.54 2.96 55.38
N SER A 65 -13.82 2.31 56.51
CA SER A 65 -13.24 1.01 56.85
C SER A 65 -14.25 -0.11 56.55
N TYR A 66 -13.82 -1.26 56.03
CA TYR A 66 -14.69 -2.35 55.57
C TYR A 66 -14.00 -3.73 55.60
N LYS A 67 -14.79 -4.79 55.38
CA LYS A 67 -14.35 -6.19 55.19
C LYS A 67 -15.35 -6.96 54.31
N TYR A 68 -14.87 -8.06 53.74
CA TYR A 68 -15.75 -9.07 53.12
C TYR A 68 -16.24 -10.10 54.16
N VAL A 69 -17.47 -10.57 53.97
CA VAL A 69 -18.11 -11.63 54.78
C VAL A 69 -18.75 -12.68 53.88
N VAL A 70 -18.67 -13.95 54.29
CA VAL A 70 -19.36 -15.08 53.67
C VAL A 70 -20.58 -15.44 54.51
N LEU A 71 -21.74 -15.48 53.86
CA LEU A 71 -23.06 -15.77 54.44
C LEU A 71 -23.63 -17.06 53.85
N ASP A 72 -24.51 -17.74 54.57
CA ASP A 72 -25.23 -18.91 54.07
C ASP A 72 -26.52 -18.53 53.29
N GLU A 73 -27.30 -19.55 52.91
CA GLU A 73 -28.62 -19.37 52.26
C GLU A 73 -29.64 -18.61 53.13
N ARG A 74 -29.43 -18.52 54.45
CA ARG A 74 -30.31 -17.86 55.42
C ARG A 74 -29.86 -16.45 55.76
N GLY A 75 -28.59 -16.12 55.50
CA GLY A 75 -27.95 -14.87 55.88
C GLY A 75 -27.13 -14.95 57.17
N ASP A 76 -26.99 -16.13 57.77
CA ASP A 76 -26.12 -16.36 58.92
C ASP A 76 -24.64 -16.28 58.48
N ILE A 77 -23.78 -15.69 59.32
CA ILE A 77 -22.35 -15.51 59.00
C ILE A 77 -21.60 -16.84 59.11
N VAL A 78 -21.04 -17.32 58.00
CA VAL A 78 -20.18 -18.51 57.98
C VAL A 78 -18.74 -18.16 58.36
N ARG A 79 -18.16 -17.15 57.69
CA ARG A 79 -16.80 -16.65 57.98
C ARG A 79 -16.61 -15.20 57.55
N TRP A 80 -15.73 -14.49 58.25
CA TRP A 80 -15.20 -13.20 57.80
C TRP A 80 -13.91 -13.42 56.98
N GLU A 81 -13.53 -12.41 56.22
CA GLU A 81 -12.24 -12.37 55.51
C GLU A 81 -11.02 -12.52 56.45
N GLU A 82 -10.06 -13.35 56.04
CA GLU A 82 -8.82 -13.69 56.75
C GLU A 82 -7.72 -12.60 56.66
N CYS A 83 -8.08 -11.32 56.73
CA CYS A 83 -7.11 -10.21 56.78
C CYS A 83 -6.99 -9.61 58.21
N GLU A 84 -5.79 -9.18 58.60
CA GLU A 84 -5.56 -8.53 59.90
C GLU A 84 -6.15 -7.12 59.93
N GLY A 85 -6.96 -6.81 60.95
CA GLY A 85 -7.65 -5.53 61.06
C GLY A 85 -8.88 -5.42 60.16
N ASN A 86 -9.06 -4.25 59.55
CA ASN A 86 -10.10 -3.92 58.58
C ASN A 86 -9.44 -3.22 57.38
N ARG A 87 -9.95 -3.40 56.16
CA ARG A 87 -9.51 -2.67 54.97
C ARG A 87 -9.95 -1.20 55.07
N GLU A 88 -9.20 -0.27 54.47
CA GLU A 88 -9.56 1.16 54.41
C GLU A 88 -9.59 1.68 52.97
N LEU A 89 -10.55 2.56 52.68
CA LEU A 89 -10.76 3.18 51.38
C LEU A 89 -11.02 4.69 51.53
N VAL A 90 -10.45 5.51 50.64
CA VAL A 90 -10.82 6.94 50.51
C VAL A 90 -11.42 7.16 49.12
N PRO A 91 -12.76 7.30 48.98
CA PRO A 91 -13.39 7.45 47.67
C PRO A 91 -12.98 8.78 46.99
N THR A 92 -12.55 8.70 45.73
CA THR A 92 -12.18 9.83 44.88
C THR A 92 -12.84 9.71 43.51
N GLY A 93 -12.89 10.82 42.76
CA GLY A 93 -13.60 10.86 41.47
C GLY A 93 -15.13 10.77 41.58
N LEU A 94 -15.78 10.69 40.42
CA LEU A 94 -17.23 10.43 40.30
C LEU A 94 -17.55 8.95 40.43
N GLU A 95 -16.65 8.09 39.94
CA GLU A 95 -16.73 6.64 39.94
C GLU A 95 -15.37 6.03 40.28
N MET A 96 -15.38 4.89 40.95
CA MET A 96 -14.19 4.19 41.44
C MET A 96 -14.46 2.67 41.50
N THR A 97 -13.46 1.86 41.17
CA THR A 97 -13.48 0.42 41.41
C THR A 97 -12.40 0.07 42.43
N VAL A 98 -12.73 -0.84 43.35
CA VAL A 98 -11.85 -1.37 44.39
C VAL A 98 -11.60 -2.85 44.06
N GLU A 99 -10.34 -3.21 43.84
CA GLU A 99 -9.90 -4.58 43.53
C GLU A 99 -8.98 -5.02 44.67
N ASP A 100 -9.46 -5.94 45.51
CA ASP A 100 -8.90 -6.25 46.84
C ASP A 100 -8.05 -7.53 46.90
N ASP A 101 -7.76 -8.10 45.73
CA ASP A 101 -7.27 -9.46 45.51
C ASP A 101 -5.94 -9.51 44.74
N ASP A 102 -5.13 -8.46 44.92
CA ASP A 102 -3.84 -8.25 44.23
C ASP A 102 -3.92 -8.29 42.69
N GLY A 103 -5.12 -8.13 42.11
CA GLY A 103 -5.36 -8.10 40.67
C GLY A 103 -5.81 -9.44 40.06
N LEU A 104 -6.05 -10.48 40.87
CA LEU A 104 -6.47 -11.81 40.39
C LEU A 104 -7.79 -11.78 39.59
N PHE A 105 -8.75 -10.93 39.95
CA PHE A 105 -9.96 -10.65 39.18
C PHE A 105 -9.62 -10.19 37.75
N ARG A 106 -8.64 -9.29 37.63
CA ARG A 106 -8.17 -8.75 36.36
C ARG A 106 -7.43 -9.80 35.55
N GLU A 107 -6.57 -10.62 36.16
CA GLU A 107 -5.93 -11.75 35.48
C GLU A 107 -6.93 -12.79 34.95
N GLN A 108 -8.00 -13.07 35.71
CA GLN A 108 -9.05 -14.00 35.27
C GLN A 108 -9.89 -13.44 34.10
N MET A 109 -10.09 -12.12 34.02
CA MET A 109 -10.76 -11.47 32.88
C MET A 109 -9.83 -11.28 31.66
N THR A 110 -8.56 -10.90 31.84
CA THR A 110 -7.64 -10.69 30.71
C THR A 110 -7.24 -12.01 30.05
N ASN A 111 -7.08 -13.09 30.81
CA ASN A 111 -6.93 -14.45 30.24
C ASN A 111 -8.20 -14.95 29.52
N ARG A 112 -9.35 -14.30 29.71
CA ARG A 112 -10.59 -14.52 28.95
C ARG A 112 -10.82 -13.47 27.84
N GLY A 113 -9.84 -12.60 27.58
CA GLY A 113 -9.77 -11.77 26.38
C GLY A 113 -10.40 -10.37 26.48
N ASP A 114 -10.60 -9.81 27.67
CA ASP A 114 -11.03 -8.41 27.81
C ASP A 114 -9.84 -7.43 27.82
N HIS A 115 -9.83 -6.52 26.84
CA HIS A 115 -8.85 -5.44 26.69
C HIS A 115 -9.59 -4.15 26.33
N GLY A 116 -9.99 -3.40 27.36
CA GLY A 116 -10.84 -2.21 27.24
C GLY A 116 -10.29 -0.97 27.96
N VAL A 117 -9.51 -0.17 27.22
CA VAL A 117 -9.36 1.30 27.35
C VAL A 117 -8.94 1.87 28.73
N GLU A 118 -7.68 2.33 28.81
CA GLU A 118 -7.37 3.55 29.58
C GLU A 118 -7.71 4.77 28.71
N GLY A 119 -8.35 5.80 29.29
CA GLY A 119 -8.75 7.00 28.53
C GLY A 119 -9.59 8.00 29.31
N ASP A 120 -8.96 8.70 30.27
CA ASP A 120 -8.98 10.17 30.41
C ASP A 120 -8.54 10.62 31.81
N ASP A 121 -7.57 11.53 31.89
CA ASP A 121 -7.54 12.62 32.89
C ASP A 121 -6.58 13.73 32.41
N ASP A 122 -7.09 14.96 32.27
CA ASP A 122 -6.40 16.08 31.61
C ASP A 122 -5.81 17.06 32.66
N VAL A 123 -4.55 16.84 33.07
CA VAL A 123 -3.91 17.61 34.17
C VAL A 123 -2.51 18.13 33.85
N SER A 124 -2.47 19.41 33.46
CA SER A 124 -1.34 20.37 33.56
C SER A 124 0.00 20.07 32.86
N VAL A 125 0.41 21.01 32.00
CA VAL A 125 1.76 21.05 31.43
C VAL A 125 2.78 21.47 32.49
N ALA A 126 3.69 20.56 32.85
CA ALA A 126 4.95 20.84 33.51
C ALA A 126 6.08 20.02 32.84
N ALA A 127 7.31 20.53 32.86
CA ALA A 127 8.43 20.04 32.06
C ALA A 127 8.62 18.50 32.11
N LEU A 128 8.37 17.83 30.98
CA LEU A 128 8.74 16.42 30.77
C LEU A 128 10.24 16.32 30.47
N ASP A 129 10.92 15.39 31.12
CA ASP A 129 12.34 15.17 30.91
C ASP A 129 12.61 14.55 29.53
N LYS A 130 13.73 14.97 28.92
CA LYS A 130 14.08 14.60 27.54
C LYS A 130 14.22 13.07 27.37
N GLU A 131 14.75 12.40 28.40
CA GLU A 131 14.89 10.94 28.41
C GLU A 131 13.55 10.21 28.43
N GLU A 132 12.50 10.76 29.06
CA GLU A 132 11.17 10.13 29.08
C GLU A 132 10.50 10.22 27.71
N VAL A 133 10.62 11.35 27.02
CA VAL A 133 10.15 11.51 25.63
C VAL A 133 10.89 10.53 24.70
N ASP A 134 12.21 10.45 24.81
CA ASP A 134 13.01 9.51 24.01
C ASP A 134 12.77 8.04 24.42
N ALA A 135 12.40 7.74 25.67
CA ALA A 135 11.99 6.40 26.11
C ALA A 135 10.59 6.03 25.58
N ARG A 136 9.62 6.95 25.63
CA ARG A 136 8.25 6.76 25.12
C ARG A 136 8.23 6.60 23.61
N ASN A 137 9.08 7.34 22.88
CA ASN A 137 9.35 7.12 21.46
C ASN A 137 9.97 5.74 21.17
N ARG A 138 10.85 5.23 22.06
CA ARG A 138 11.43 3.87 21.95
C ARG A 138 10.45 2.76 22.34
N MET A 139 9.50 3.01 23.25
CA MET A 139 8.45 2.03 23.62
C MET A 139 7.33 1.93 22.57
N LEU A 140 7.02 3.02 21.87
CA LEU A 140 6.09 2.99 20.73
C LEU A 140 6.70 2.32 19.48
N ALA A 141 8.03 2.28 19.40
CA ALA A 141 8.75 1.44 18.44
C ALA A 141 8.79 -0.02 18.93
N ILE A 142 7.67 -0.74 18.77
CA ILE A 142 7.63 -2.20 18.91
C ILE A 142 8.75 -2.80 18.05
N GLN A 143 9.69 -3.50 18.69
CA GLN A 143 10.76 -4.21 17.99
C GLN A 143 10.21 -5.45 17.29
N GLU A 144 9.61 -5.24 16.12
CA GLU A 144 9.72 -6.21 15.03
C GLU A 144 11.22 -6.38 14.71
N GLU A 145 11.67 -7.61 14.50
CA GLU A 145 13.05 -7.89 14.10
C GLU A 145 13.36 -7.11 12.81
N GLU A 146 14.47 -6.37 12.75
CA GLU A 146 14.88 -5.69 11.51
C GLU A 146 15.05 -6.78 10.44
N PRO A 147 14.32 -6.72 9.31
CA PRO A 147 14.25 -7.84 8.38
C PRO A 147 15.61 -8.05 7.73
N GLU A 148 16.36 -9.07 8.20
CA GLU A 148 17.74 -9.31 7.82
C GLU A 148 17.90 -9.34 6.29
N PHE A 149 18.92 -8.65 5.79
CA PHE A 149 19.24 -8.61 4.36
C PHE A 149 19.97 -9.89 3.96
N ASP A 150 19.53 -10.54 2.87
CA ASP A 150 20.28 -11.66 2.28
C ASP A 150 21.51 -11.11 1.54
N GLU A 151 22.58 -11.89 1.48
CA GLU A 151 23.80 -11.54 0.75
C GLU A 151 23.53 -11.33 -0.76
N ASN A 152 22.41 -11.85 -1.27
CA ASN A 152 21.96 -11.75 -2.66
C ASN A 152 20.92 -10.64 -2.93
N ASP A 153 20.52 -9.85 -1.92
CA ASP A 153 19.63 -8.71 -2.14
C ASP A 153 20.35 -7.54 -2.83
N SER A 154 19.73 -6.96 -3.87
CA SER A 154 20.23 -5.73 -4.48
C SER A 154 19.09 -4.82 -4.95
N VAL A 155 19.40 -3.54 -5.14
CA VAL A 155 18.40 -2.52 -5.49
C VAL A 155 18.66 -1.99 -6.90
N ILE A 156 17.62 -1.95 -7.74
CA ILE A 156 17.66 -1.33 -9.07
C ILE A 156 16.81 -0.07 -9.05
N VAL A 157 17.46 1.09 -8.99
CA VAL A 157 16.83 2.41 -9.06
C VAL A 157 16.54 2.75 -10.52
N CYS A 158 15.25 2.85 -10.85
CA CYS A 158 14.74 3.14 -12.18
C CYS A 158 14.11 4.54 -12.21
N ALA A 159 14.67 5.44 -13.00
CA ALA A 159 14.21 6.82 -13.14
C ALA A 159 14.26 7.26 -14.61
N LEU A 160 13.61 8.38 -14.94
CA LEU A 160 13.66 8.93 -16.30
C LEU A 160 15.11 9.26 -16.70
N ASP A 161 15.79 10.10 -15.91
CA ASP A 161 17.21 10.42 -16.09
C ASP A 161 18.09 9.46 -15.27
N LEU A 162 19.33 9.26 -15.70
CA LEU A 162 20.38 8.74 -14.84
C LEU A 162 20.88 9.79 -13.82
N PRO A 163 21.50 9.38 -12.70
CA PRO A 163 22.17 10.29 -11.77
C PRO A 163 23.43 10.96 -12.36
N LEU A 164 23.95 10.39 -13.45
CA LEU A 164 25.07 10.90 -14.22
C LEU A 164 24.59 11.18 -15.65
N ARG A 165 24.94 12.36 -16.18
CA ARG A 165 24.68 12.73 -17.57
C ARG A 165 25.96 12.64 -18.39
N VAL A 166 25.82 12.42 -19.69
CA VAL A 166 26.95 12.37 -20.63
C VAL A 166 26.88 13.56 -21.59
N VAL A 167 28.04 14.12 -21.92
CA VAL A 167 28.18 15.29 -22.81
C VAL A 167 29.22 14.97 -23.88
N ARG A 168 28.91 15.24 -25.16
CA ARG A 168 29.92 15.22 -26.24
C ARG A 168 30.95 16.31 -26.01
N VAL A 169 32.22 15.95 -26.03
CA VAL A 169 33.36 16.87 -25.93
C VAL A 169 33.90 17.09 -27.33
N SER A 170 33.75 18.32 -27.84
CA SER A 170 34.45 18.72 -29.07
C SER A 170 35.96 18.54 -28.88
N PRO A 171 36.70 17.94 -29.83
CA PRO A 171 38.14 17.82 -29.72
C PRO A 171 38.75 19.22 -29.67
N SER A 172 39.26 19.60 -28.49
CA SER A 172 39.96 20.85 -28.29
C SER A 172 41.20 20.85 -29.17
N ARG A 173 41.28 21.79 -30.13
CA ARG A 173 42.55 22.15 -30.77
C ARG A 173 43.60 22.33 -29.67
N GLU A 174 44.72 21.63 -29.78
CA GLU A 174 45.77 21.67 -28.77
C GLU A 174 46.24 23.12 -28.58
N ALA A 175 46.21 23.59 -27.33
CA ALA A 175 46.76 24.89 -26.98
C ALA A 175 48.28 24.76 -26.94
N SER A 176 48.94 25.01 -28.08
CA SER A 176 50.40 25.04 -28.19
C SER A 176 51.01 25.92 -27.09
N PRO A 177 52.06 25.48 -26.39
CA PRO A 177 52.65 26.25 -25.31
C PRO A 177 53.32 27.53 -25.84
N LEU A 178 53.11 28.64 -25.13
CA LEU A 178 53.74 29.93 -25.42
C LEU A 178 55.28 29.85 -25.24
N PRO A 179 56.09 30.13 -26.29
CA PRO A 179 57.51 30.39 -26.12
C PRO A 179 57.76 31.85 -25.71
N SER A 180 58.85 32.09 -24.98
CA SER A 180 59.27 33.42 -24.53
C SER A 180 60.17 34.14 -25.55
N SER A 181 60.18 35.48 -25.47
CA SER A 181 61.18 36.44 -26.01
C SER A 181 60.98 37.05 -27.42
N LEU A 182 61.75 38.13 -27.65
CA LEU A 182 61.73 39.15 -28.71
C LEU A 182 63.12 39.18 -29.39
N PRO A 183 63.42 39.95 -30.47
CA PRO A 183 62.59 40.55 -31.54
C PRO A 183 63.20 40.45 -32.99
N ALA A 184 62.57 41.14 -33.96
CA ALA A 184 63.17 41.95 -35.08
C ALA A 184 63.23 41.44 -36.56
N SER A 185 62.85 42.36 -37.48
CA SER A 185 63.18 42.50 -38.94
C SER A 185 62.79 41.40 -39.95
N SER A 186 62.47 41.67 -41.24
CA SER A 186 62.05 42.89 -41.99
C SER A 186 61.62 42.56 -43.46
N THR A 187 60.93 43.47 -44.17
CA THR A 187 60.89 43.67 -45.67
C THR A 187 60.50 42.47 -46.58
N ASP A 188 59.34 42.43 -47.26
CA ASP A 188 59.03 42.95 -48.64
C ASP A 188 58.78 41.79 -49.65
N SER A 189 58.08 41.87 -50.81
CA SER A 189 57.14 42.85 -51.44
C SER A 189 56.44 42.26 -52.70
N SER A 190 55.25 42.77 -53.12
CA SER A 190 54.53 42.53 -54.43
C SER A 190 54.09 41.07 -54.77
N GLY A 191 53.21 40.72 -55.74
CA GLY A 191 52.32 41.37 -56.74
C GLY A 191 51.92 40.36 -57.87
N GLN A 192 50.93 40.51 -58.79
CA GLN A 192 49.74 41.38 -58.94
C GLN A 192 48.87 40.91 -60.18
N THR A 193 47.51 41.10 -60.20
CA THR A 193 46.54 40.95 -61.36
C THR A 193 46.35 39.54 -62.02
N GLU A 194 45.24 39.09 -62.66
CA GLU A 194 43.84 39.53 -63.00
C GLU A 194 42.92 38.26 -63.28
N LYS A 195 41.78 38.11 -64.01
CA LYS A 195 40.98 38.89 -65.03
C LYS A 195 39.46 38.43 -65.13
N ARG A 196 38.79 38.80 -66.24
CA ARG A 196 37.37 38.68 -66.77
C ARG A 196 36.87 37.28 -67.25
N ALA A 197 35.58 36.98 -67.60
CA ALA A 197 34.22 37.57 -67.39
C ALA A 197 33.05 36.68 -67.99
N VAL A 198 31.77 37.16 -67.93
CA VAL A 198 30.48 36.69 -68.57
C VAL A 198 29.85 35.37 -68.00
N SER A 199 28.56 34.96 -68.08
CA SER A 199 27.32 35.28 -68.88
C SER A 199 25.96 35.11 -68.10
N PHE A 200 24.79 35.14 -68.77
CA PHE A 200 23.38 35.12 -68.26
C PHE A 200 22.42 34.36 -69.26
N PRO A 201 21.13 33.98 -68.98
CA PRO A 201 20.01 34.87 -68.56
C PRO A 201 18.88 34.35 -67.61
N GLU A 202 18.21 35.32 -66.96
CA GLU A 202 16.77 35.55 -66.67
C GLU A 202 15.80 34.38 -66.33
N ASP A 203 14.90 34.47 -65.33
CA ASP A 203 14.68 35.43 -64.21
C ASP A 203 13.84 34.66 -63.12
N ALA A 204 13.03 35.13 -62.15
CA ALA A 204 12.44 36.43 -61.75
C ALA A 204 11.97 36.41 -60.28
N GLY A 205 11.39 37.54 -59.79
CA GLY A 205 10.48 37.54 -58.63
C GLY A 205 10.92 38.29 -57.36
N ALA A 206 11.02 39.62 -57.45
CA ALA A 206 10.97 40.65 -56.39
C ALA A 206 10.44 40.27 -54.97
N SER A 207 10.88 40.87 -53.84
CA SER A 207 11.96 41.86 -53.58
C SER A 207 12.16 42.10 -52.05
N ALA A 208 13.12 42.97 -51.71
CA ALA A 208 13.45 43.60 -50.42
C ALA A 208 14.07 42.71 -49.31
N ARG A 209 15.29 42.93 -48.76
CA ARG A 209 16.15 44.11 -48.42
C ARG A 209 15.85 44.75 -47.06
N ARG A 210 16.86 45.17 -46.26
CA ARG A 210 18.31 44.80 -46.14
C ARG A 210 18.95 45.57 -44.96
N SER A 211 19.78 44.90 -44.15
CA SER A 211 21.04 45.41 -43.54
C SER A 211 20.99 46.74 -42.72
N SER A 212 22.06 47.32 -42.15
CA SER A 212 23.52 47.04 -42.08
C SER A 212 24.18 47.88 -40.98
N SER A 213 25.21 47.36 -40.30
CA SER A 213 26.53 48.04 -40.16
C SER A 213 27.61 47.12 -39.52
N THR A 214 28.87 47.53 -39.31
CA THR A 214 30.01 47.65 -40.28
C THR A 214 31.35 47.52 -39.49
N VAL A 215 32.52 47.37 -40.16
CA VAL A 215 33.92 47.47 -39.63
C VAL A 215 34.41 46.17 -38.90
N ALA A 216 35.29 45.29 -39.43
CA ALA A 216 36.73 45.36 -39.85
C ALA A 216 37.73 45.31 -38.64
N ALA A 217 38.92 44.67 -38.62
CA ALA A 217 39.75 43.82 -39.54
C ALA A 217 41.06 43.34 -38.74
N THR A 218 42.00 42.41 -39.08
CA THR A 218 42.26 41.37 -40.14
C THR A 218 43.58 40.55 -39.89
N ARG A 219 43.68 39.27 -40.34
CA ARG A 219 44.89 38.49 -40.83
C ARG A 219 46.03 38.06 -39.85
N GLU A 220 47.05 37.19 -40.15
CA GLU A 220 47.31 35.87 -40.85
C GLU A 220 48.86 35.71 -41.11
N GLU A 221 49.60 34.57 -41.19
CA GLU A 221 49.61 33.20 -40.59
C GLU A 221 50.95 32.40 -40.95
N GLU A 222 51.43 31.42 -40.12
CA GLU A 222 52.53 30.39 -40.36
C GLU A 222 54.02 30.86 -40.59
N THR A 223 55.14 30.08 -40.78
CA THR A 223 55.47 28.60 -40.94
C THR A 223 56.92 28.15 -40.51
N THR A 224 57.11 27.11 -39.64
CA THR A 224 58.26 26.12 -39.57
C THR A 224 59.75 26.57 -39.26
N ARG A 225 60.88 25.79 -39.14
CA ARG A 225 61.29 24.32 -39.08
C ARG A 225 62.76 24.01 -38.58
N THR A 226 63.06 22.73 -38.24
CA THR A 226 64.38 21.97 -38.18
C THR A 226 65.46 22.18 -37.05
N ALA A 227 66.26 21.13 -36.74
CA ALA A 227 67.25 20.96 -35.64
C ALA A 227 68.44 20.01 -36.06
N SER A 228 69.40 19.44 -35.28
CA SER A 228 69.64 19.13 -33.83
C SER A 228 71.12 18.68 -33.56
N SER A 229 71.55 18.33 -32.32
CA SER A 229 72.90 17.75 -31.98
C SER A 229 72.97 16.86 -30.69
N PHE A 230 74.13 16.22 -30.41
CA PHE A 230 74.43 15.08 -29.46
C PHE A 230 75.30 15.51 -28.22
N PRO A 231 75.88 14.66 -27.28
CA PRO A 231 76.02 13.17 -27.18
C PRO A 231 75.92 12.42 -25.79
N LYS A 232 75.56 11.11 -25.85
CA LYS A 232 76.12 9.83 -25.26
C LYS A 232 76.82 9.73 -23.86
N VAL A 233 76.60 8.60 -23.11
CA VAL A 233 77.61 7.61 -22.58
C VAL A 233 77.03 6.49 -21.64
N GLU A 234 77.65 5.29 -21.74
CA GLU A 234 77.63 3.98 -21.01
C GLU A 234 77.53 3.94 -19.43
N GLU A 235 77.34 2.83 -18.64
CA GLU A 235 76.98 1.37 -18.82
C GLU A 235 76.83 0.60 -17.44
N THR A 236 76.30 -0.65 -17.43
CA THR A 236 76.65 -1.87 -16.59
C THR A 236 75.64 -2.54 -15.58
N ALA A 237 75.69 -3.90 -15.56
CA ALA A 237 75.58 -4.85 -14.41
C ALA A 237 74.25 -5.54 -13.93
N GLU A 238 73.70 -6.44 -14.78
CA GLU A 238 73.39 -7.89 -14.54
C GLU A 238 72.60 -8.54 -13.34
N ARG A 239 71.77 -9.56 -13.74
CA ARG A 239 71.36 -10.85 -13.07
C ARG A 239 70.24 -10.92 -12.00
N GLY A 240 69.42 -12.01 -12.05
CA GLY A 240 68.38 -12.29 -11.03
C GLY A 240 67.75 -13.70 -10.94
N ARG A 241 66.99 -14.17 -11.97
CA ARG A 241 66.27 -15.48 -12.08
C ARG A 241 65.07 -15.83 -11.15
N ASP A 242 64.00 -16.29 -11.81
CA ASP A 242 63.14 -17.46 -11.55
C ASP A 242 62.15 -17.60 -10.35
N SER A 243 60.89 -17.87 -10.73
CA SER A 243 60.01 -18.99 -10.30
C SER A 243 58.73 -18.78 -9.44
N SER A 244 57.63 -19.29 -10.02
CA SER A 244 56.43 -19.94 -9.42
C SER A 244 55.57 -19.32 -8.31
N LEU A 245 54.30 -19.03 -8.68
CA LEU A 245 53.05 -19.53 -8.09
C LEU A 245 53.00 -19.88 -6.57
N ALA A 246 52.10 -19.22 -5.81
CA ALA A 246 50.78 -19.76 -5.41
C ALA A 246 50.12 -19.06 -4.19
N LEU A 247 48.78 -19.10 -4.16
CA LEU A 247 47.87 -19.10 -2.99
C LEU A 247 47.76 -17.88 -2.02
N TRP A 248 46.51 -17.48 -1.77
CA TRP A 248 45.97 -16.77 -0.59
C TRP A 248 45.87 -17.72 0.64
N PRO A 249 45.47 -17.28 1.88
CA PRO A 249 44.90 -15.99 2.29
C PRO A 249 45.45 -15.37 3.60
N GLY A 250 44.98 -14.16 3.95
CA GLY A 250 44.54 -13.89 5.34
C GLY A 250 45.09 -12.64 6.06
N ALA A 251 44.23 -12.10 6.95
CA ALA A 251 44.46 -11.08 7.97
C ALA A 251 44.77 -9.64 7.52
N ALA A 252 44.36 -8.68 8.35
CA ALA A 252 44.47 -7.24 8.11
C ALA A 252 45.11 -6.54 9.31
N ARG A 253 45.70 -5.36 9.09
CA ARG A 253 45.53 -4.18 9.96
C ARG A 253 46.07 -2.87 9.37
N ASP A 254 45.37 -1.80 9.72
CA ASP A 254 45.86 -0.45 10.02
C ASP A 254 46.81 0.26 9.03
N ALA A 255 46.21 1.04 8.12
CA ALA A 255 46.83 2.21 7.50
C ALA A 255 45.81 3.36 7.44
N ALA A 256 45.73 4.17 8.48
CA ALA A 256 44.89 5.37 8.50
C ALA A 256 45.61 6.52 7.78
N GLY A 257 45.09 6.96 6.63
CA GLY A 257 45.58 8.16 5.96
C GLY A 257 45.53 8.15 4.43
N ASP A 258 44.33 8.23 3.84
CA ASP A 258 44.05 9.20 2.77
C ASP A 258 42.52 9.37 2.60
N PHE A 259 41.95 10.39 3.24
CA PHE A 259 40.53 10.75 3.14
C PHE A 259 40.40 12.24 2.75
N GLY A 260 40.71 12.55 1.48
CA GLY A 260 40.66 13.92 0.93
C GLY A 260 39.96 14.08 -0.43
N GLU A 261 40.35 13.32 -1.46
CA GLU A 261 39.95 13.60 -2.86
C GLU A 261 38.96 12.58 -3.49
N ALA A 262 37.65 12.65 -3.22
CA ALA A 262 36.67 11.84 -3.98
C ALA A 262 35.18 12.33 -3.98
N LEU A 263 34.89 13.63 -3.85
CA LEU A 263 33.50 14.14 -3.67
C LEU A 263 32.76 14.64 -4.94
N GLN A 264 33.36 14.44 -6.11
CA GLN A 264 32.70 14.38 -7.42
C GLN A 264 33.42 13.30 -8.25
N PRO A 265 32.77 12.67 -9.25
CA PRO A 265 33.54 11.97 -10.28
C PRO A 265 34.45 12.99 -10.97
N ARG A 266 35.79 12.81 -10.89
CA ARG A 266 36.72 13.49 -11.81
C ARG A 266 36.23 13.22 -13.24
N ALA A 267 36.27 14.22 -14.11
CA ALA A 267 35.72 14.19 -15.45
C ALA A 267 36.35 13.08 -16.32
N THR A 268 35.80 11.87 -16.21
CA THR A 268 36.23 10.70 -16.96
C THR A 268 35.76 10.85 -18.39
N ARG A 269 36.72 10.85 -19.30
CA ARG A 269 36.44 10.79 -20.73
C ARG A 269 36.33 9.35 -21.18
N SER A 270 35.54 9.13 -22.24
CA SER A 270 35.50 7.86 -22.96
C SER A 270 36.88 7.48 -23.53
N ARG A 271 37.04 6.23 -23.99
CA ARG A 271 38.34 5.75 -24.52
C ARG A 271 38.76 6.48 -25.80
N ARG A 272 37.82 7.04 -26.59
CA ARG A 272 38.12 7.91 -27.73
C ARG A 272 38.23 9.40 -27.38
N GLY A 273 38.00 9.79 -26.12
CA GLY A 273 37.99 11.18 -25.66
C GLY A 273 36.74 12.00 -26.08
N THR A 274 35.79 11.34 -26.74
CA THR A 274 34.56 11.88 -27.38
C THR A 274 33.47 12.30 -26.40
N PHE A 275 33.39 11.64 -25.24
CA PHE A 275 32.34 11.87 -24.25
C PHE A 275 32.93 12.13 -22.86
N GLU A 276 32.22 12.90 -22.04
CA GLU A 276 32.56 13.19 -20.65
C GLU A 276 31.35 12.95 -19.74
N VAL A 277 31.57 12.29 -18.59
CA VAL A 277 30.55 12.10 -17.55
C VAL A 277 30.50 13.32 -16.63
N ARG A 278 29.29 13.85 -16.37
CA ARG A 278 29.02 14.90 -15.39
C ARG A 278 27.84 14.53 -14.48
N PRO A 279 27.69 15.15 -13.29
CA PRO A 279 26.47 14.99 -12.49
C PRO A 279 25.19 15.38 -13.28
N SER A 280 24.10 14.66 -13.01
CA SER A 280 22.76 15.01 -13.48
C SER A 280 22.30 16.37 -12.92
N LYS A 281 21.29 16.97 -13.57
CA LYS A 281 20.65 18.22 -13.13
C LYS A 281 19.56 17.99 -12.06
N SER A 282 19.16 16.75 -11.81
CA SER A 282 18.24 16.41 -10.72
C SER A 282 18.88 16.68 -9.35
N ALA A 283 18.10 17.14 -8.36
CA ALA A 283 18.59 17.28 -6.98
C ALA A 283 18.65 15.93 -6.23
N LEU A 284 17.74 15.01 -6.57
CA LEU A 284 17.62 13.72 -5.88
C LEU A 284 18.59 12.67 -6.43
N LEU A 285 18.68 12.49 -7.75
CA LEU A 285 19.39 11.37 -8.34
C LEU A 285 20.90 11.37 -8.02
N PRO A 286 21.65 12.50 -8.10
CA PRO A 286 23.03 12.55 -7.64
C PRO A 286 23.18 12.23 -6.16
N SER A 287 22.20 12.61 -5.32
CA SER A 287 22.21 12.31 -3.89
C SER A 287 22.06 10.81 -3.64
N LEU A 288 21.06 10.16 -4.26
CA LEU A 288 20.88 8.70 -4.27
C LEU A 288 22.12 7.96 -4.78
N PHE A 289 22.78 8.47 -5.81
CA PHE A 289 23.99 7.86 -6.37
C PHE A 289 25.17 7.82 -5.39
N HIS A 290 25.31 8.83 -4.52
CA HIS A 290 26.31 8.77 -3.45
C HIS A 290 25.94 7.76 -2.35
N LEU A 291 24.64 7.47 -2.15
CA LEU A 291 24.20 6.45 -1.19
C LEU A 291 24.66 5.05 -1.57
N ARG A 292 24.83 4.74 -2.86
CA ARG A 292 25.39 3.48 -3.38
C ARG A 292 26.72 3.04 -2.72
N LYS A 293 27.48 3.98 -2.16
CA LYS A 293 28.73 3.72 -1.42
C LYS A 293 28.57 3.67 0.11
N LYS A 294 27.39 3.98 0.63
CA LYS A 294 27.04 4.03 2.06
C LYS A 294 25.95 2.99 2.45
N THR A 295 25.15 2.51 1.48
CA THR A 295 24.19 1.41 1.65
C THR A 295 24.91 0.08 1.83
N ARG A 296 24.32 -0.83 2.63
CA ARG A 296 24.81 -2.22 2.75
C ARG A 296 24.60 -3.05 1.49
N LEU A 297 23.57 -2.72 0.70
CA LEU A 297 23.22 -3.41 -0.54
C LEU A 297 23.92 -2.80 -1.76
N PRO A 298 24.22 -3.60 -2.80
CA PRO A 298 24.57 -3.10 -4.12
C PRO A 298 23.38 -2.34 -4.74
N VAL A 299 23.63 -1.13 -5.27
CA VAL A 299 22.60 -0.33 -5.95
C VAL A 299 23.01 -0.04 -7.40
N ARG A 300 22.14 -0.39 -8.35
CA ARG A 300 22.31 -0.19 -9.79
C ARG A 300 21.29 0.85 -10.29
N PHE A 301 21.66 1.67 -11.28
CA PHE A 301 20.82 2.75 -11.80
C PHE A 301 20.43 2.53 -13.26
N VAL A 302 19.17 2.79 -13.60
CA VAL A 302 18.60 2.62 -14.94
C VAL A 302 17.83 3.88 -15.34
N GLY A 303 18.13 4.44 -16.52
CA GLY A 303 17.53 5.68 -17.04
C GLY A 303 18.23 6.23 -18.27
N TRP A 304 17.83 7.41 -18.76
CA TRP A 304 18.41 8.10 -19.90
C TRP A 304 19.69 8.88 -19.51
N PRO A 305 20.81 8.79 -20.28
CA PRO A 305 22.06 9.48 -19.98
C PRO A 305 22.07 10.99 -20.29
N GLY A 306 20.92 11.61 -20.60
CA GLY A 306 20.83 13.05 -20.91
C GLY A 306 21.33 13.45 -22.31
N ILE A 307 21.48 12.49 -23.22
CA ILE A 307 21.96 12.70 -24.60
C ILE A 307 21.29 11.72 -25.56
N HIS A 308 21.04 12.15 -26.81
CA HIS A 308 20.64 11.27 -27.90
C HIS A 308 21.86 10.82 -28.70
N VAL A 309 21.97 9.51 -28.92
CA VAL A 309 22.98 8.88 -29.78
C VAL A 309 22.57 8.94 -31.24
N GLU A 310 23.56 9.03 -32.12
CA GLU A 310 23.39 9.03 -33.57
C GLU A 310 23.64 7.62 -34.14
N ASN A 311 24.63 6.90 -33.60
CA ASN A 311 25.07 5.57 -34.08
C ASN A 311 25.22 4.55 -32.94
N GLU A 312 25.12 3.26 -33.26
CA GLU A 312 25.34 2.15 -32.29
C GLU A 312 26.73 2.18 -31.62
N GLU A 313 27.76 2.68 -32.32
CA GLU A 313 29.11 2.87 -31.74
C GLU A 313 29.11 3.86 -30.56
N GLU A 314 28.35 4.96 -30.64
CA GLU A 314 28.23 5.90 -29.53
C GLU A 314 27.47 5.28 -28.36
N GLN A 315 26.40 4.54 -28.64
CA GLN A 315 25.65 3.79 -27.63
C GLN A 315 26.54 2.78 -26.89
N ALA A 316 27.39 2.05 -27.61
CA ALA A 316 28.36 1.13 -27.01
C ALA A 316 29.43 1.86 -26.17
N GLU A 317 29.99 2.98 -26.67
CA GLU A 317 30.99 3.77 -25.95
C GLU A 317 30.42 4.41 -24.67
N ILE A 318 29.18 4.93 -24.73
CA ILE A 318 28.48 5.52 -23.58
C ILE A 318 28.09 4.44 -22.56
N ALA A 319 27.61 3.28 -23.01
CA ALA A 319 27.30 2.16 -22.12
C ALA A 319 28.55 1.65 -21.38
N GLU A 320 29.68 1.48 -22.08
CA GLU A 320 30.96 1.11 -21.48
C GLU A 320 31.46 2.15 -20.46
N LEU A 321 31.30 3.45 -20.77
CA LEU A 321 31.67 4.56 -19.89
C LEU A 321 30.83 4.60 -18.60
N LEU A 322 29.52 4.34 -18.70
CA LEU A 322 28.59 4.37 -17.57
C LEU A 322 28.57 3.05 -16.76
N ARG A 323 29.00 1.93 -17.35
CA ARG A 323 29.17 0.63 -16.67
C ARG A 323 30.15 0.70 -15.49
N ALA A 324 31.18 1.55 -15.57
CA ALA A 324 32.09 1.83 -14.45
C ALA A 324 31.43 2.57 -13.27
N TYR A 325 30.20 3.06 -13.45
CA TYR A 325 29.39 3.75 -12.46
C TYR A 325 28.11 3.00 -12.12
N ASP A 326 28.00 1.70 -12.44
CA ASP A 326 26.81 0.86 -12.16
C ASP A 326 25.51 1.49 -12.72
N CYS A 327 25.67 2.26 -13.80
CA CYS A 327 24.63 2.99 -14.50
C CYS A 327 24.41 2.35 -15.88
N SER A 328 23.18 1.90 -16.12
CA SER A 328 22.79 1.25 -17.37
C SER A 328 21.90 2.19 -18.19
N PRO A 329 22.45 2.84 -19.25
CA PRO A 329 21.72 3.82 -20.02
C PRO A 329 20.63 3.21 -20.90
N ILE A 330 19.53 3.95 -21.02
CA ILE A 330 18.47 3.73 -22.00
C ILE A 330 18.61 4.78 -23.10
N PHE A 331 18.55 4.33 -24.34
CA PHE A 331 18.53 5.17 -25.53
C PHE A 331 17.16 5.02 -26.20
N PRO A 332 16.19 5.91 -25.91
CA PRO A 332 14.90 5.90 -26.60
C PRO A 332 15.04 6.50 -28.01
N ASP A 333 14.09 6.16 -28.88
CA ASP A 333 13.85 6.96 -30.08
C ASP A 333 13.55 8.42 -29.69
N LYS A 334 14.09 9.38 -30.46
CA LYS A 334 14.02 10.80 -30.10
C LYS A 334 12.59 11.31 -30.14
N ASP A 335 11.87 11.08 -31.24
CA ASP A 335 10.55 11.66 -31.44
C ASP A 335 9.52 10.98 -30.51
N GLU A 336 9.66 9.69 -30.24
CA GLU A 336 8.90 8.99 -29.21
C GLU A 336 9.16 9.53 -27.78
N PHE A 337 10.41 9.86 -27.46
CA PHE A 337 10.77 10.44 -26.16
C PHE A 337 10.24 11.87 -26.01
N ASP A 338 10.39 12.71 -27.04
CA ASP A 338 9.88 14.08 -27.05
C ASP A 338 8.34 14.10 -26.95
N CYS A 339 7.63 13.16 -27.58
CA CYS A 339 6.18 12.97 -27.39
C CYS A 339 5.82 12.48 -25.98
N HIS A 340 6.53 11.50 -25.42
CA HIS A 340 6.33 11.06 -24.02
C HIS A 340 6.52 12.22 -23.04
N LEU A 341 7.57 13.04 -23.24
CA LEU A 341 7.83 14.23 -22.45
C LEU A 341 6.73 15.28 -22.60
N THR A 342 6.21 15.47 -23.82
CA THR A 342 5.09 16.36 -24.10
C THR A 342 3.84 15.94 -23.33
N PHE A 343 3.50 14.63 -23.30
CA PHE A 343 2.41 14.12 -22.47
C PHE A 343 2.64 14.37 -20.96
N CYS A 344 3.86 14.11 -20.47
CA CYS A 344 4.23 14.36 -19.08
C CYS A 344 4.08 15.85 -18.71
N HIS A 345 4.51 16.75 -19.59
CA HIS A 345 4.62 18.18 -19.32
C HIS A 345 3.34 18.98 -19.59
N GLN A 346 2.53 18.59 -20.58
CA GLN A 346 1.27 19.28 -20.92
C GLN A 346 0.05 18.67 -20.21
N VAL A 347 0.02 17.34 -20.00
CA VAL A 347 -1.15 16.64 -19.43
C VAL A 347 -0.94 16.30 -17.95
N LEU A 348 0.12 15.55 -17.62
CA LEU A 348 0.29 15.06 -16.24
C LEU A 348 0.72 16.18 -15.28
N TRP A 349 1.70 17.00 -15.65
CA TRP A 349 2.29 18.01 -14.75
C TRP A 349 1.28 19.05 -14.23
N PRO A 350 0.44 19.71 -15.06
CA PRO A 350 -0.55 20.66 -14.53
C PRO A 350 -1.63 19.94 -13.72
N LEU A 351 -2.12 18.80 -14.22
CA LEU A 351 -3.19 18.03 -13.60
C LEU A 351 -2.81 17.53 -12.21
N PHE A 352 -1.58 17.03 -12.02
CA PHE A 352 -1.08 16.57 -10.72
C PHE A 352 -0.85 17.72 -9.73
N HIS A 353 -0.45 18.90 -10.21
CA HIS A 353 -0.46 20.15 -9.43
C HIS A 353 -1.88 20.72 -9.23
N ASN A 354 -2.95 19.96 -9.53
CA ASN A 354 -4.35 20.35 -9.45
C ASN A 354 -4.65 21.67 -10.19
N VAL A 355 -4.04 21.84 -11.37
CA VAL A 355 -4.28 22.95 -12.29
C VAL A 355 -5.12 22.42 -13.44
N VAL A 356 -6.35 22.93 -13.56
CA VAL A 356 -7.21 22.69 -14.72
C VAL A 356 -7.28 23.97 -15.53
N VAL A 357 -6.94 23.89 -16.81
CA VAL A 357 -7.09 25.02 -17.72
C VAL A 357 -8.55 25.10 -18.15
N LEU A 358 -9.26 26.13 -17.68
CA LEU A 358 -10.70 26.32 -17.91
C LEU A 358 -11.02 27.21 -19.12
N ASP A 359 -10.01 27.84 -19.74
CA ASP A 359 -10.20 28.69 -20.93
C ASP A 359 -10.66 27.84 -22.12
N SER A 360 -11.86 28.12 -22.62
CA SER A 360 -12.48 27.48 -23.78
C SER A 360 -11.62 27.52 -25.05
N ASN A 361 -10.73 28.52 -25.20
CA ASN A 361 -9.83 28.63 -26.34
C ASN A 361 -8.67 27.61 -26.29
N THR A 362 -8.46 26.99 -25.12
CA THR A 362 -7.36 26.04 -24.84
C THR A 362 -7.85 24.61 -24.58
N GLN A 363 -9.14 24.34 -24.74
CA GLN A 363 -9.73 23.01 -24.54
C GLN A 363 -9.40 22.06 -25.71
N VAL A 364 -8.17 21.58 -25.74
CA VAL A 364 -7.69 20.57 -26.70
C VAL A 364 -8.29 19.19 -26.35
N PRO A 365 -8.75 18.39 -27.34
CA PRO A 365 -9.14 17.00 -27.12
C PRO A 365 -8.01 16.14 -26.55
N PHE A 366 -8.34 15.02 -25.89
CA PHE A 366 -7.33 14.10 -25.37
C PHE A 366 -6.55 13.42 -26.50
N ASP A 367 -5.27 13.75 -26.59
CA ASP A 367 -4.35 13.15 -27.55
C ASP A 367 -4.03 11.69 -27.17
N SER A 368 -4.50 10.77 -28.01
CA SER A 368 -4.34 9.33 -27.81
C SER A 368 -2.99 8.80 -28.31
N ASP A 369 -2.31 9.54 -29.20
CA ASP A 369 -1.00 9.17 -29.73
C ASP A 369 0.10 9.58 -28.73
N LEU A 370 0.01 10.76 -28.11
CA LEU A 370 0.83 11.16 -26.98
C LEU A 370 0.70 10.17 -25.80
N TRP A 371 -0.51 9.70 -25.52
CA TRP A 371 -0.73 8.63 -24.53
C TRP A 371 -0.08 7.30 -24.96
N ALA A 372 -0.26 6.84 -26.20
CA ALA A 372 0.36 5.63 -26.70
C ALA A 372 1.90 5.69 -26.62
N LYS A 373 2.50 6.85 -26.93
CA LYS A 373 3.94 7.13 -26.78
C LYS A 373 4.38 7.12 -25.31
N TYR A 374 3.57 7.68 -24.40
CA TYR A 374 3.81 7.56 -22.96
C TYR A 374 3.85 6.08 -22.49
N GLN A 375 2.91 5.24 -22.96
CA GLN A 375 2.90 3.81 -22.67
C GLN A 375 4.12 3.07 -23.26
N ALA A 376 4.53 3.40 -24.48
CA ALA A 376 5.66 2.76 -25.16
C ALA A 376 7.00 3.03 -24.44
N VAL A 377 7.24 4.28 -24.01
CA VAL A 377 8.41 4.64 -23.20
C VAL A 377 8.39 3.97 -21.82
N ASN A 378 7.23 3.91 -21.14
CA ASN A 378 7.09 3.19 -19.87
C ASN A 378 7.45 1.69 -20.01
N LYS A 379 7.04 1.06 -21.11
CA LYS A 379 7.42 -0.31 -21.45
C LYS A 379 8.92 -0.44 -21.73
N LEU A 380 9.54 0.51 -22.46
CA LEU A 380 10.97 0.48 -22.76
C LEU A 380 11.82 0.53 -21.48
N TRP A 381 11.42 1.34 -20.48
CA TRP A 381 12.09 1.40 -19.17
C TRP A 381 11.95 0.09 -18.39
N ALA A 382 10.75 -0.48 -18.32
CA ALA A 382 10.53 -1.79 -17.70
C ALA A 382 11.35 -2.90 -18.38
N ASP A 383 11.40 -2.90 -19.72
CA ASP A 383 12.17 -3.85 -20.52
C ASP A 383 13.69 -3.68 -20.33
N ALA A 384 14.17 -2.47 -20.01
CA ALA A 384 15.57 -2.22 -19.68
C ALA A 384 15.96 -2.69 -18.26
N VAL A 385 15.09 -2.51 -17.28
CA VAL A 385 15.26 -3.08 -15.92
C VAL A 385 15.30 -4.61 -15.98
N LEU A 386 14.33 -5.22 -16.66
CA LEU A 386 14.18 -6.68 -16.72
C LEU A 386 15.29 -7.43 -17.47
N ARG A 387 16.16 -6.72 -18.22
CA ARG A 387 17.40 -7.31 -18.78
C ARG A 387 18.51 -7.48 -17.73
N GLN A 388 18.30 -7.01 -16.50
CA GLN A 388 19.31 -6.92 -15.44
C GLN A 388 18.79 -7.37 -14.07
N ALA A 389 17.47 -7.47 -13.90
CA ALA A 389 16.84 -7.86 -12.63
C ALA A 389 16.82 -9.39 -12.47
N HIS A 390 17.31 -9.87 -11.33
CA HIS A 390 17.13 -11.23 -10.84
C HIS A 390 15.85 -11.33 -10.00
N GLU A 391 15.39 -12.54 -9.68
CA GLU A 391 14.11 -12.75 -8.96
C GLU A 391 14.15 -12.21 -7.51
N THR A 392 15.34 -12.09 -6.91
CA THR A 392 15.55 -11.45 -5.60
C THR A 392 15.56 -9.93 -5.64
N ASP A 393 15.88 -9.30 -6.78
CA ASP A 393 16.14 -7.86 -6.87
C ASP A 393 14.92 -7.00 -6.50
N MET A 394 15.19 -5.90 -5.79
CA MET A 394 14.20 -4.88 -5.45
C MET A 394 14.25 -3.75 -6.49
N VAL A 395 13.20 -3.58 -7.28
CA VAL A 395 13.12 -2.51 -8.28
C VAL A 395 12.43 -1.30 -7.67
N TRP A 396 13.11 -0.15 -7.63
CA TRP A 396 12.56 1.10 -7.13
C TRP A 396 12.37 2.10 -8.27
N VAL A 397 11.11 2.32 -8.68
CA VAL A 397 10.71 3.19 -9.79
C VAL A 397 10.39 4.60 -9.27
N HIS A 398 10.89 5.63 -9.95
CA HIS A 398 10.68 7.03 -9.55
C HIS A 398 9.85 7.85 -10.54
N ASP A 399 8.89 8.56 -9.95
CA ASP A 399 8.17 9.73 -10.44
C ASP A 399 7.15 9.58 -11.59
N TYR A 400 6.36 10.62 -11.82
CA TYR A 400 5.19 10.65 -12.71
C TYR A 400 5.45 10.29 -14.18
N HIS A 401 6.71 10.31 -14.62
CA HIS A 401 7.10 9.82 -15.93
C HIS A 401 6.89 8.30 -16.08
N LEU A 402 6.99 7.52 -14.99
CA LEU A 402 7.06 6.05 -15.02
C LEU A 402 5.87 5.35 -14.31
N LEU A 403 4.68 5.97 -14.30
CA LEU A 403 3.49 5.48 -13.58
C LEU A 403 3.00 4.09 -14.03
N LEU A 404 3.34 3.65 -15.25
CA LEU A 404 2.96 2.34 -15.78
C LEU A 404 4.10 1.31 -15.72
N ALA A 405 5.33 1.72 -15.44
CA ALA A 405 6.47 0.81 -15.39
C ALA A 405 6.26 -0.37 -14.41
N PRO A 406 5.65 -0.22 -13.20
CA PRO A 406 5.35 -1.35 -12.33
C PRO A 406 4.42 -2.41 -12.96
N MET A 407 3.44 -2.00 -13.78
CA MET A 407 2.60 -2.91 -14.55
C MET A 407 3.40 -3.65 -15.63
N HIS A 408 4.30 -2.96 -16.33
CA HIS A 408 5.12 -3.60 -17.37
C HIS A 408 6.18 -4.56 -16.79
N ILE A 409 6.74 -4.25 -15.62
CA ILE A 409 7.65 -5.12 -14.87
C ILE A 409 6.93 -6.40 -14.44
N THR A 410 5.87 -6.27 -13.65
CA THR A 410 5.14 -7.41 -13.06
C THR A 410 4.37 -8.26 -14.09
N ARG A 411 4.03 -7.69 -15.25
CA ARG A 411 3.51 -8.43 -16.40
C ARG A 411 4.49 -9.48 -16.96
N LYS A 412 5.80 -9.26 -16.81
CA LYS A 412 6.83 -10.21 -17.25
C LYS A 412 7.36 -11.07 -16.10
N VAL A 413 7.64 -10.47 -14.93
CA VAL A 413 8.13 -11.18 -13.74
C VAL A 413 7.15 -10.94 -12.58
N ARG A 414 6.18 -11.84 -12.41
CA ARG A 414 5.06 -11.65 -11.48
C ARG A 414 5.47 -11.57 -10.01
N ARG A 415 6.57 -12.23 -9.63
CA ARG A 415 7.14 -12.20 -8.27
C ARG A 415 8.13 -11.06 -8.02
N ALA A 416 8.46 -10.24 -9.02
CA ALA A 416 9.37 -9.10 -8.84
C ALA A 416 8.85 -8.18 -7.73
N ASN A 417 9.74 -7.76 -6.83
CA ASN A 417 9.41 -6.82 -5.76
C ASN A 417 9.58 -5.39 -6.29
N VAL A 418 8.47 -4.64 -6.39
CA VAL A 418 8.47 -3.34 -7.08
C VAL A 418 7.97 -2.22 -6.16
N GLY A 419 8.85 -1.28 -5.85
CA GLY A 419 8.50 0.00 -5.23
C GLY A 419 8.28 1.07 -6.29
N PHE A 420 7.34 1.98 -6.05
CA PHE A 420 7.15 3.21 -6.82
C PHE A 420 7.16 4.42 -5.87
N PHE A 421 7.83 5.52 -6.21
CA PHE A 421 7.81 6.75 -5.41
C PHE A 421 7.42 7.96 -6.27
N LEU A 422 6.40 8.72 -5.85
CA LEU A 422 5.97 9.96 -6.51
C LEU A 422 6.56 11.20 -5.85
N HIS A 423 7.30 12.01 -6.61
CA HIS A 423 7.97 13.20 -6.08
C HIS A 423 7.15 14.49 -6.23
N ILE A 424 6.23 14.54 -7.21
CA ILE A 424 5.24 15.60 -7.36
C ILE A 424 3.98 15.36 -6.48
N PRO A 425 3.10 16.35 -6.28
CA PRO A 425 1.82 16.14 -5.59
C PRO A 425 0.95 15.09 -6.30
N PHE A 426 0.15 14.33 -5.55
CA PHE A 426 -0.95 13.57 -6.14
C PHE A 426 -2.24 14.42 -6.14
N PRO A 427 -2.98 14.49 -7.26
CA PRO A 427 -4.14 15.38 -7.38
C PRO A 427 -5.39 14.86 -6.67
N SER A 428 -6.28 15.79 -6.31
CA SER A 428 -7.57 15.45 -5.71
C SER A 428 -8.39 14.56 -6.65
N SER A 429 -9.25 13.71 -6.09
CA SER A 429 -10.12 12.82 -6.88
C SER A 429 -11.11 13.54 -7.81
N GLU A 430 -11.25 14.87 -7.70
CA GLU A 430 -12.05 15.67 -8.63
C GLU A 430 -11.23 16.02 -9.86
N ILE A 431 -10.01 16.55 -9.68
CA ILE A 431 -9.13 16.91 -10.79
C ILE A 431 -8.58 15.65 -11.49
N PHE A 432 -8.27 14.59 -10.73
CA PHE A 432 -7.83 13.31 -11.28
C PHE A 432 -8.90 12.62 -12.14
N ARG A 433 -10.20 12.90 -11.90
CA ARG A 433 -11.29 12.37 -12.73
C ARG A 433 -11.34 12.98 -14.14
N CYS A 434 -10.78 14.19 -14.32
CA CYS A 434 -10.67 14.82 -15.64
C CYS A 434 -9.74 14.05 -16.60
N LEU A 435 -8.80 13.25 -16.09
CA LEU A 435 -7.88 12.48 -16.91
C LEU A 435 -8.59 11.25 -17.52
N PRO A 436 -8.57 11.05 -18.86
CA PRO A 436 -9.24 9.90 -19.48
C PRO A 436 -8.60 8.56 -19.10
N CYS A 437 -7.27 8.48 -19.07
CA CYS A 437 -6.51 7.29 -18.68
C CYS A 437 -6.31 7.11 -17.14
N ARG A 438 -7.08 7.83 -16.31
CA ARG A 438 -7.00 7.81 -14.83
C ARG A 438 -6.97 6.41 -14.22
N GLU A 439 -7.80 5.49 -14.71
CA GLU A 439 -7.89 4.14 -14.14
C GLU A 439 -6.69 3.28 -14.54
N ASP A 440 -6.16 3.47 -15.74
CA ASP A 440 -4.99 2.76 -16.25
C ASP A 440 -3.73 3.16 -15.49
N ILE A 441 -3.63 4.43 -15.11
CA ILE A 441 -2.59 4.96 -14.22
C ILE A 441 -2.72 4.38 -12.81
N LEU A 442 -3.92 4.35 -12.21
CA LEU A 442 -4.10 3.73 -10.89
C LEU A 442 -3.78 2.23 -10.91
N ARG A 443 -4.24 1.48 -11.93
CA ARG A 443 -3.89 0.06 -12.14
C ARG A 443 -2.38 -0.09 -12.38
N GLY A 444 -1.76 0.86 -13.05
CA GLY A 444 -0.31 1.00 -13.24
C GLY A 444 0.44 1.04 -11.92
N MET A 445 0.09 2.00 -11.07
CA MET A 445 0.68 2.19 -9.74
C MET A 445 0.40 1.00 -8.82
N LEU A 446 -0.82 0.47 -8.78
CA LEU A 446 -1.23 -0.67 -7.94
C LEU A 446 -0.61 -2.02 -8.37
N CYS A 447 0.13 -2.07 -9.47
CA CYS A 447 0.99 -3.22 -9.78
C CYS A 447 2.33 -3.20 -9.02
N ALA A 448 2.68 -2.09 -8.35
CA ALA A 448 3.70 -2.07 -7.33
C ALA A 448 3.27 -2.87 -6.08
N ASP A 449 4.21 -3.08 -5.17
CA ASP A 449 4.01 -3.63 -3.84
C ASP A 449 4.20 -2.56 -2.75
N LEU A 450 5.06 -1.56 -2.99
CA LEU A 450 5.17 -0.33 -2.20
C LEU A 450 4.91 0.91 -3.07
N ILE A 451 4.11 1.87 -2.57
CA ILE A 451 3.86 3.17 -3.19
C ILE A 451 4.21 4.28 -2.19
N GLY A 452 5.21 5.11 -2.50
CA GLY A 452 5.68 6.19 -1.63
C GLY A 452 5.22 7.59 -2.07
N PHE A 453 4.85 8.40 -1.08
CA PHE A 453 4.51 9.83 -1.25
C PHE A 453 5.24 10.70 -0.22
N HIS A 454 5.55 11.95 -0.59
CA HIS A 454 6.20 12.88 0.35
C HIS A 454 5.31 13.32 1.53
N LEU A 455 4.00 13.50 1.32
CA LEU A 455 3.07 14.01 2.34
C LEU A 455 1.80 13.15 2.43
N PHE A 456 1.24 13.07 3.64
CA PHE A 456 -0.04 12.38 3.90
C PHE A 456 -1.19 12.90 3.03
N GLU A 457 -1.21 14.21 2.73
CA GLU A 457 -2.23 14.79 1.84
C GLU A 457 -2.23 14.18 0.43
N TYR A 458 -1.05 13.93 -0.14
CA TYR A 458 -0.91 13.31 -1.45
C TYR A 458 -1.34 11.83 -1.40
N ALA A 459 -0.88 11.09 -0.38
CA ALA A 459 -1.28 9.70 -0.16
C ALA A 459 -2.81 9.59 0.04
N ARG A 460 -3.42 10.47 0.84
CA ARG A 460 -4.88 10.58 1.04
C ARG A 460 -5.61 10.80 -0.28
N HIS A 461 -5.11 11.69 -1.15
CA HIS A 461 -5.73 11.91 -2.46
C HIS A 461 -5.65 10.69 -3.38
N PHE A 462 -4.53 9.97 -3.38
CA PHE A 462 -4.39 8.68 -4.08
C PHE A 462 -5.35 7.63 -3.53
N LEU A 463 -5.43 7.46 -2.20
CA LEU A 463 -6.33 6.52 -1.53
C LEU A 463 -7.80 6.81 -1.82
N VAL A 464 -8.21 8.09 -1.84
CA VAL A 464 -9.56 8.50 -2.24
C VAL A 464 -9.80 8.25 -3.74
N ALA A 465 -8.81 8.46 -4.61
CA ALA A 465 -8.93 8.11 -6.03
C ALA A 465 -9.10 6.59 -6.24
N CYS A 466 -8.32 5.76 -5.53
CA CYS A 466 -8.49 4.29 -5.52
C CYS A 466 -9.87 3.86 -5.02
N LYS A 467 -10.39 4.46 -3.94
CA LYS A 467 -11.74 4.15 -3.46
C LYS A 467 -12.82 4.55 -4.48
N ARG A 468 -12.78 5.79 -4.98
CA ARG A 468 -13.80 6.34 -5.89
C ARG A 468 -13.81 5.67 -7.28
N LEU A 469 -12.64 5.35 -7.84
CA LEU A 469 -12.53 4.84 -9.21
C LEU A 469 -12.43 3.31 -9.32
N LEU A 470 -11.94 2.63 -8.29
CA LEU A 470 -11.71 1.17 -8.32
C LEU A 470 -12.47 0.41 -7.21
N GLY A 471 -13.15 1.12 -6.30
CA GLY A 471 -13.90 0.51 -5.19
C GLY A 471 -13.01 -0.15 -4.14
N LEU A 472 -11.76 0.31 -4.02
CA LEU A 472 -10.75 -0.27 -3.12
C LEU A 472 -10.72 0.48 -1.79
N GLU A 473 -10.74 -0.25 -0.68
CA GLU A 473 -10.58 0.31 0.65
C GLU A 473 -9.14 0.13 1.16
N HIS A 474 -8.78 0.87 2.20
CA HIS A 474 -7.47 0.79 2.83
C HIS A 474 -7.59 0.57 4.33
N HIS A 475 -6.61 -0.11 4.90
CA HIS A 475 -6.51 -0.38 6.33
C HIS A 475 -5.13 0.05 6.87
N PHE A 476 -5.06 0.34 8.16
CA PHE A 476 -3.80 0.62 8.84
C PHE A 476 -3.14 -0.69 9.27
N CYS A 477 -1.82 -0.76 9.13
CA CYS A 477 -0.99 -1.85 9.61
C CYS A 477 -0.01 -1.37 10.70
N ARG A 478 0.68 -2.32 11.34
CA ARG A 478 1.79 -2.02 12.25
C ARG A 478 2.91 -1.28 11.50
N GLY A 479 3.74 -0.56 12.25
CA GLY A 479 4.75 0.35 11.67
C GLY A 479 4.19 1.63 11.02
N GLY A 480 2.87 1.88 11.09
CA GLY A 480 2.24 3.08 10.52
C GLY A 480 2.04 3.05 8.99
N ILE A 481 2.22 1.88 8.37
CA ILE A 481 2.02 1.68 6.94
C ILE A 481 0.52 1.54 6.63
N LEU A 482 0.08 2.09 5.49
CA LEU A 482 -1.28 1.97 4.98
C LEU A 482 -1.33 0.91 3.88
N ASN A 483 -2.20 -0.09 3.99
CA ASN A 483 -2.34 -1.15 3.00
C ASN A 483 -3.65 -1.04 2.21
N ILE A 484 -3.56 -1.24 0.90
CA ILE A 484 -4.69 -1.40 -0.02
C ILE A 484 -4.75 -2.86 -0.46
N GLU A 485 -5.87 -3.56 -0.24
CA GLU A 485 -6.04 -4.88 -0.83
C GLU A 485 -6.34 -4.74 -2.33
N TYR A 486 -5.45 -5.24 -3.19
CA TYR A 486 -5.62 -5.21 -4.64
C TYR A 486 -5.38 -6.58 -5.28
N GLY A 487 -6.46 -7.39 -5.27
CA GLY A 487 -6.52 -8.69 -5.94
C GLY A 487 -5.79 -9.79 -5.18
N GLY A 488 -6.07 -9.98 -3.88
CA GLY A 488 -5.36 -10.96 -3.08
C GLY A 488 -3.88 -10.62 -2.85
N ARG A 489 -3.55 -9.32 -2.87
CA ARG A 489 -2.25 -8.75 -2.49
C ARG A 489 -2.50 -7.50 -1.65
N ASN A 490 -1.64 -7.26 -0.66
CA ASN A 490 -1.55 -5.95 -0.02
C ASN A 490 -0.56 -5.07 -0.79
N VAL A 491 -1.00 -3.91 -1.23
CA VAL A 491 -0.14 -2.85 -1.76
C VAL A 491 0.09 -1.85 -0.62
N SER A 492 1.34 -1.78 -0.17
CA SER A 492 1.78 -0.92 0.93
C SER A 492 1.93 0.53 0.48
N VAL A 493 1.59 1.49 1.33
CA VAL A 493 1.71 2.93 1.05
C VAL A 493 2.58 3.61 2.12
N ARG A 494 3.77 4.06 1.71
CA ARG A 494 4.73 4.83 2.52
C ARG A 494 4.40 6.32 2.45
N ILE A 495 4.46 7.01 3.59
CA ILE A 495 4.48 8.46 3.66
C ILE A 495 5.81 8.89 4.29
N GLY A 496 6.58 9.70 3.56
CA GLY A 496 7.87 10.23 4.05
C GLY A 496 8.55 11.10 2.99
N HIS A 497 8.91 12.33 3.34
CA HIS A 497 9.53 13.26 2.40
C HIS A 497 11.04 13.07 2.29
N VAL A 498 11.60 13.43 1.13
CA VAL A 498 13.06 13.51 0.96
C VAL A 498 13.63 14.58 1.89
N HIS A 499 14.85 14.33 2.39
CA HIS A 499 15.65 15.31 3.13
C HIS A 499 16.91 15.67 2.34
N ILE A 500 17.58 16.74 2.75
CA ILE A 500 18.93 17.07 2.26
C ILE A 500 20.00 16.20 2.94
N GLN A 501 21.23 16.26 2.44
CA GLN A 501 22.39 15.61 3.05
C GLN A 501 23.19 16.66 3.85
N TYR A 502 22.65 17.04 5.02
CA TYR A 502 23.07 18.21 5.80
C TYR A 502 24.60 18.24 6.05
N ALA A 503 25.18 17.14 6.50
CA ALA A 503 26.61 17.06 6.82
C ALA A 503 27.51 17.22 5.57
N ASP A 504 27.16 16.59 4.45
CA ASP A 504 27.93 16.71 3.20
C ASP A 504 27.87 18.15 2.63
N ILE A 505 26.71 18.82 2.73
CA ILE A 505 26.54 20.22 2.29
C ILE A 505 27.36 21.16 3.18
N ARG A 506 27.20 21.06 4.50
CA ARG A 506 27.91 21.85 5.51
C ARG A 506 29.43 21.75 5.33
N SER A 507 29.94 20.53 5.14
CA SER A 507 31.36 20.26 4.86
C SER A 507 31.83 20.88 3.54
N LYS A 508 31.07 20.75 2.45
CA LYS A 508 31.42 21.32 1.13
C LYS A 508 31.44 22.85 1.12
N ILE A 509 30.55 23.52 1.86
CA ILE A 509 30.56 24.99 2.01
C ILE A 509 31.81 25.47 2.76
N GLU A 510 32.25 24.72 3.78
CA GLU A 510 33.42 25.09 4.59
C GLU A 510 34.75 24.76 3.90
N ALA A 511 34.79 23.70 3.09
CA ALA A 511 35.96 23.32 2.32
C ALA A 511 36.17 24.17 1.04
N ASN A 512 35.13 24.86 0.53
CA ASN A 512 35.22 25.63 -0.70
C ASN A 512 35.39 27.15 -0.46
N PRO A 513 36.61 27.72 -0.61
CA PRO A 513 36.83 29.15 -0.40
C PRO A 513 36.13 30.03 -1.45
N VAL A 514 35.77 29.50 -2.62
CA VAL A 514 35.05 30.26 -3.67
C VAL A 514 33.65 30.64 -3.19
N VAL A 515 32.92 29.70 -2.59
CA VAL A 515 31.57 29.92 -2.03
C VAL A 515 31.63 30.97 -0.91
N LEU A 516 32.61 30.84 -0.01
CA LEU A 516 32.81 31.78 1.09
C LEU A 516 33.22 33.17 0.62
N GLN A 517 33.96 33.27 -0.49
CA GLN A 517 34.32 34.58 -1.06
C GLN A 517 33.13 35.23 -1.79
N MET A 518 32.43 34.49 -2.67
CA MET A 518 31.21 34.98 -3.33
C MET A 518 30.16 35.47 -2.31
N ALA A 519 29.98 34.76 -1.19
CA ALA A 519 29.06 35.19 -0.13
C ALA A 519 29.48 36.52 0.52
N ARG A 520 30.79 36.75 0.69
CA ARG A 520 31.34 38.04 1.17
C ARG A 520 31.14 39.13 0.12
N ASP A 521 31.38 38.84 -1.15
CA ASP A 521 31.27 39.82 -2.23
C ASP A 521 29.82 40.32 -2.37
N ILE A 522 28.83 39.43 -2.27
CA ILE A 522 27.40 39.78 -2.20
C ILE A 522 27.11 40.66 -0.97
N ARG A 523 27.63 40.32 0.21
CA ARG A 523 27.44 41.12 1.44
C ARG A 523 28.18 42.46 1.43
N GLN A 524 29.30 42.58 0.71
CA GLN A 524 30.00 43.85 0.51
C GLN A 524 29.23 44.77 -0.45
N LYS A 525 28.73 44.22 -1.56
CA LYS A 525 27.85 44.92 -2.50
C LYS A 525 26.60 45.49 -1.82
N HIS A 526 26.02 44.73 -0.90
CA HIS A 526 24.77 45.06 -0.19
C HIS A 526 25.00 45.39 1.29
N VAL A 527 26.09 46.13 1.59
CA VAL A 527 26.46 46.48 2.97
C VAL A 527 25.37 47.28 3.70
N GLY A 528 25.00 46.84 4.91
CA GLY A 528 23.95 47.47 5.71
C GLY A 528 22.56 47.38 5.06
N LYS A 529 22.27 46.30 4.33
CA LYS A 529 20.97 45.99 3.74
C LYS A 529 20.47 44.63 4.20
N PHE A 530 19.15 44.52 4.34
CA PHE A 530 18.48 43.24 4.55
C PHE A 530 18.23 42.58 3.19
N ILE A 531 18.65 41.32 3.04
CA ILE A 531 18.67 40.61 1.76
C ILE A 531 17.67 39.46 1.79
N PHE A 532 16.54 39.63 1.10
CA PHE A 532 15.69 38.52 0.72
C PHE A 532 16.33 37.78 -0.44
N VAL A 533 16.42 36.46 -0.35
CA VAL A 533 16.97 35.59 -1.40
C VAL A 533 15.92 34.60 -1.88
N SER A 534 15.90 34.33 -3.18
CA SER A 534 15.05 33.27 -3.72
C SER A 534 15.58 32.67 -5.01
N VAL A 535 15.24 31.41 -5.23
CA VAL A 535 15.70 30.55 -6.33
C VAL A 535 14.52 29.65 -6.73
N ASP A 536 13.92 29.93 -7.88
CA ASP A 536 12.71 29.25 -8.35
C ASP A 536 12.80 28.93 -9.85
N ARG A 537 11.91 28.04 -10.30
CA ARG A 537 11.65 27.81 -11.73
C ARG A 537 10.99 29.04 -12.34
N CYS A 538 11.40 29.42 -13.55
CA CYS A 538 10.76 30.49 -14.32
C CYS A 538 9.40 30.04 -14.92
N GLU A 539 8.48 29.57 -14.06
CA GLU A 539 7.15 29.08 -14.44
C GLU A 539 6.04 29.76 -13.63
N LYS A 540 4.80 29.71 -14.16
CA LYS A 540 3.62 30.34 -13.54
C LYS A 540 3.34 29.82 -12.13
N LEU A 541 3.63 28.54 -11.84
CA LEU A 541 3.38 27.91 -10.54
C LEU A 541 4.31 28.39 -9.42
N ALA A 542 5.50 28.91 -9.73
CA ALA A 542 6.43 29.49 -8.76
C ALA A 542 5.95 30.84 -8.19
N GLY A 543 4.87 31.41 -8.73
CA GLY A 543 4.24 32.63 -8.19
C GLY A 543 5.12 33.88 -8.27
N LEU A 544 6.15 33.91 -9.14
CA LEU A 544 7.15 34.99 -9.20
C LEU A 544 6.52 36.39 -9.42
N LEU A 545 5.45 36.51 -10.21
CA LEU A 545 4.72 37.78 -10.37
C LEU A 545 4.03 38.23 -9.07
N LEU A 546 3.54 37.29 -8.25
CA LEU A 546 2.97 37.58 -6.92
C LEU A 546 4.08 37.99 -5.95
N LYS A 547 5.25 37.34 -6.02
CA LYS A 547 6.45 37.69 -5.22
C LYS A 547 6.88 39.15 -5.44
N VAL A 548 6.98 39.57 -6.71
CA VAL A 548 7.36 40.95 -7.07
C VAL A 548 6.27 41.95 -6.69
N ARG A 549 4.97 41.59 -6.84
CA ARG A 549 3.84 42.44 -6.36
C ARG A 549 3.82 42.57 -4.84
N ALA A 550 4.15 41.52 -4.10
CA ALA A 550 4.27 41.56 -2.64
C ALA A 550 5.44 42.45 -2.19
N PHE A 551 6.59 42.33 -2.85
CA PHE A 551 7.74 43.20 -2.59
C PHE A 551 7.45 44.67 -2.96
N GLN A 552 6.70 44.91 -4.04
CA GLN A 552 6.19 46.25 -4.40
C GLN A 552 5.25 46.79 -3.30
N ALA A 553 4.27 46.00 -2.84
CA ALA A 553 3.36 46.40 -1.76
C ALA A 553 4.10 46.67 -0.44
N PHE A 554 5.10 45.85 -0.11
CA PHE A 554 6.00 46.06 1.03
C PHE A 554 6.73 47.41 0.93
N LEU A 555 7.32 47.74 -0.23
CA LEU A 555 7.96 49.06 -0.44
C LEU A 555 6.97 50.24 -0.48
N VAL A 556 5.70 50.02 -0.87
CA VAL A 556 4.64 51.05 -0.74
C VAL A 556 4.34 51.32 0.73
N THR A 557 4.03 50.28 1.51
CA THR A 557 3.57 50.40 2.90
C THR A 557 4.69 50.80 3.86
N TYR A 558 5.84 50.14 3.77
CA TYR A 558 6.92 50.22 4.75
C TYR A 558 8.05 51.12 4.26
N SER A 559 7.87 52.44 4.46
CA SER A 559 8.79 53.46 3.96
C SER A 559 10.24 53.30 4.43
N TYR A 560 10.47 52.72 5.60
CA TYR A 560 11.82 52.46 6.15
C TYR A 560 12.64 51.45 5.33
N ALA A 561 11.97 50.58 4.57
CA ALA A 561 12.62 49.55 3.76
C ALA A 561 13.27 50.13 2.48
N ARG A 562 12.85 51.31 2.04
CA ARG A 562 13.34 51.97 0.82
C ARG A 562 14.82 52.30 0.97
N GLY A 563 15.63 51.88 0.01
CA GLY A 563 17.10 51.96 0.08
C GLY A 563 17.78 51.08 1.13
N ASN A 564 17.02 50.25 1.87
CA ASN A 564 17.49 49.44 2.98
C ASN A 564 17.28 47.92 2.83
N VAL A 565 16.43 47.50 1.88
CA VAL A 565 16.11 46.09 1.60
C VAL A 565 16.37 45.76 0.13
N VAL A 566 16.89 44.57 -0.16
CA VAL A 566 17.10 44.06 -1.52
C VAL A 566 16.48 42.66 -1.64
N LEU A 567 15.84 42.37 -2.78
CA LEU A 567 15.41 41.02 -3.17
C LEU A 567 16.31 40.50 -4.30
N ILE A 568 17.10 39.45 -4.05
CA ILE A 568 17.89 38.79 -5.09
C ILE A 568 17.12 37.53 -5.54
N GLN A 569 16.65 37.54 -6.79
CA GLN A 569 15.77 36.52 -7.36
C GLN A 569 16.46 35.83 -8.54
N TYR A 570 16.77 34.55 -8.39
CA TYR A 570 17.17 33.68 -9.50
C TYR A 570 15.94 32.94 -10.04
N ALA A 571 15.63 33.11 -11.32
CA ALA A 571 14.52 32.48 -12.00
C ALA A 571 15.06 31.60 -13.14
N TYR A 572 15.32 30.32 -12.86
CA TYR A 572 16.00 29.47 -13.84
C TYR A 572 15.03 28.96 -14.92
N PRO A 573 15.39 29.06 -16.22
CA PRO A 573 14.52 28.62 -17.31
C PRO A 573 14.40 27.09 -17.36
N THR A 574 13.19 26.58 -17.60
CA THR A 574 12.92 25.15 -17.76
C THR A 574 13.07 24.76 -19.24
N ILE A 575 13.96 23.80 -19.51
CA ILE A 575 14.52 23.51 -20.85
C ILE A 575 13.47 23.14 -21.92
N LYS A 576 12.26 22.76 -21.52
CA LYS A 576 11.25 22.12 -22.39
C LYS A 576 9.98 22.96 -22.65
N TYR A 577 9.90 24.19 -22.13
CA TYR A 577 8.75 25.09 -22.31
C TYR A 577 9.17 26.47 -22.83
N ALA A 578 9.95 26.54 -23.91
CA ALA A 578 10.57 27.80 -24.38
C ALA A 578 9.58 28.98 -24.44
N GLU A 579 8.47 28.83 -25.18
CA GLU A 579 7.50 29.90 -25.44
C GLU A 579 6.77 30.39 -24.17
N ASP A 580 6.34 29.48 -23.30
CA ASP A 580 5.65 29.81 -22.04
C ASP A 580 6.63 30.39 -20.99
N THR A 581 7.88 29.90 -20.99
CA THR A 581 8.97 30.37 -20.13
C THR A 581 9.47 31.75 -20.55
N GLU A 582 9.62 32.00 -21.85
CA GLU A 582 10.04 33.28 -22.42
C GLU A 582 8.97 34.36 -22.22
N THR A 583 7.69 34.00 -22.38
CA THR A 583 6.56 34.88 -22.03
C THR A 583 6.62 35.26 -20.55
N MET A 584 6.67 34.26 -19.66
CA MET A 584 6.77 34.46 -18.20
C MET A 584 8.02 35.25 -17.79
N ALA A 585 9.17 35.01 -18.44
CA ALA A 585 10.42 35.72 -18.21
C ALA A 585 10.35 37.19 -18.66
N THR A 586 9.58 37.49 -19.70
CA THR A 586 9.36 38.85 -20.21
C THR A 586 8.42 39.62 -19.28
N GLU A 587 7.26 39.05 -18.93
CA GLU A 587 6.34 39.64 -17.93
C GLU A 587 7.05 39.92 -16.59
N LEU A 588 7.93 39.01 -16.15
CA LEU A 588 8.70 39.17 -14.91
C LEU A 588 9.74 40.29 -15.00
N LYS A 589 10.46 40.42 -16.12
CA LYS A 589 11.40 41.52 -16.37
C LYS A 589 10.70 42.87 -16.37
N GLU A 590 9.66 43.03 -17.18
CA GLU A 590 8.90 44.29 -17.27
C GLU A 590 8.35 44.72 -15.90
N LEU A 591 7.84 43.76 -15.11
CA LEU A 591 7.34 44.02 -13.76
C LEU A 591 8.47 44.42 -12.80
N VAL A 592 9.64 43.77 -12.84
CA VAL A 592 10.80 44.12 -12.00
C VAL A 592 11.38 45.48 -12.38
N GLU A 593 11.55 45.76 -13.67
CA GLU A 593 12.01 47.07 -14.17
C GLU A 593 11.06 48.20 -13.73
N LYS A 594 9.75 47.98 -13.85
CA LYS A 594 8.72 48.92 -13.37
C LYS A 594 8.79 49.17 -11.86
N VAL A 595 9.01 48.14 -11.05
CA VAL A 595 9.11 48.28 -9.57
C VAL A 595 10.43 48.97 -9.18
N ASN A 596 11.55 48.60 -9.79
CA ASN A 596 12.83 49.28 -9.58
C ASN A 596 12.75 50.77 -9.98
N ALA A 597 12.15 51.09 -11.12
CA ALA A 597 11.95 52.47 -11.56
C ALA A 597 11.01 53.28 -10.63
N GLN A 598 9.99 52.64 -10.05
CA GLN A 598 9.08 53.28 -9.08
C GLN A 598 9.78 53.67 -7.77
N PHE A 599 10.79 52.91 -7.34
CA PHE A 599 11.50 53.12 -6.07
C PHE A 599 12.97 53.54 -6.24
N ALA A 600 13.34 54.05 -7.43
CA ALA A 600 14.66 54.59 -7.70
C ALA A 600 14.99 55.76 -6.75
N LEU A 601 16.18 55.74 -6.16
CA LEU A 601 16.62 56.75 -5.20
C LEU A 601 17.28 57.94 -5.92
N PRO A 602 16.86 59.20 -5.70
CA PRO A 602 17.47 60.36 -6.34
C PRO A 602 18.99 60.46 -6.11
N ASP A 603 19.45 60.12 -4.90
CA ASP A 603 20.87 60.19 -4.51
C ASP A 603 21.70 58.99 -5.00
N ARG A 604 21.04 57.91 -5.46
CA ARG A 604 21.67 56.65 -5.91
C ARG A 604 20.82 55.99 -7.00
N PRO A 605 20.81 56.52 -8.24
CA PRO A 605 19.96 56.01 -9.32
C PRO A 605 20.30 54.57 -9.73
N ASP A 606 21.54 54.12 -9.54
CA ASP A 606 21.99 52.76 -9.84
C ASP A 606 21.55 51.71 -8.79
N PHE A 607 20.95 52.14 -7.66
CA PHE A 607 20.50 51.21 -6.62
C PHE A 607 19.20 50.51 -7.03
N GLN A 608 19.28 49.20 -7.28
CA GLN A 608 18.12 48.36 -7.56
C GLN A 608 17.59 47.70 -6.29
N HIS A 609 16.27 47.69 -6.15
CA HIS A 609 15.56 47.07 -5.04
C HIS A 609 15.32 45.56 -5.26
N ILE A 610 15.25 45.14 -6.52
CA ILE A 610 15.15 43.74 -6.94
C ILE A 610 16.26 43.46 -7.96
N GLU A 611 17.09 42.45 -7.71
CA GLU A 611 18.10 41.94 -8.64
C GLU A 611 17.60 40.63 -9.26
N LEU A 612 17.28 40.64 -10.56
CA LEU A 612 16.65 39.53 -11.27
C LEU A 612 17.65 38.80 -12.20
N HIS A 613 17.90 37.53 -11.90
CA HIS A 613 18.82 36.66 -12.65
C HIS A 613 18.03 35.54 -13.36
N ILE A 614 17.69 35.73 -14.64
CA ILE A 614 17.04 34.68 -15.45
C ILE A 614 18.09 33.76 -16.07
N GLN A 615 18.73 32.94 -15.24
CA GLN A 615 19.76 31.97 -15.65
C GLN A 615 19.75 30.71 -14.77
N PRO A 616 20.24 29.55 -15.27
CA PRO A 616 20.52 28.40 -14.42
C PRO A 616 21.63 28.71 -13.41
N VAL A 617 21.34 28.58 -12.12
CA VAL A 617 22.27 28.87 -11.02
C VAL A 617 23.23 27.70 -10.76
N GLY A 618 24.51 27.98 -10.52
CA GLY A 618 25.49 26.99 -10.07
C GLY A 618 25.28 26.58 -8.60
N TRP A 619 25.75 25.40 -8.17
CA TRP A 619 25.63 25.02 -6.74
C TRP A 619 26.48 25.94 -5.84
N GLU A 620 27.65 26.37 -6.31
CA GLU A 620 28.53 27.31 -5.61
C GLU A 620 27.87 28.69 -5.47
N GLU A 621 27.35 29.22 -6.57
CA GLU A 621 26.58 30.47 -6.65
C GLU A 621 25.32 30.43 -5.78
N LYS A 622 24.57 29.31 -5.79
CA LYS A 622 23.37 29.11 -4.97
C LYS A 622 23.68 29.09 -3.48
N TRP A 623 24.72 28.37 -3.05
CA TRP A 623 25.09 28.33 -1.63
C TRP A 623 25.78 29.61 -1.16
N ALA A 624 26.49 30.32 -2.05
CA ALA A 624 27.01 31.65 -1.76
C ALA A 624 25.87 32.66 -1.56
N LEU A 625 24.87 32.66 -2.45
CA LEU A 625 23.65 33.45 -2.32
C LEU A 625 22.90 33.13 -1.02
N PHE A 626 22.70 31.85 -0.70
CA PHE A 626 22.02 31.45 0.52
C PHE A 626 22.80 31.89 1.77
N THR A 627 24.12 31.67 1.82
CA THR A 627 24.99 32.12 2.93
C THR A 627 25.04 33.66 3.05
N ALA A 628 24.72 34.38 1.97
CA ALA A 628 24.63 35.84 1.95
C ALA A 628 23.20 36.38 2.18
N GLY A 629 22.18 35.54 2.30
CA GLY A 629 20.81 35.99 2.58
C GLY A 629 20.57 36.32 4.06
N ASP A 630 19.53 37.11 4.33
CA ASP A 630 18.94 37.25 5.67
C ASP A 630 17.64 36.44 5.76
N CYS A 631 16.87 36.37 4.67
CA CYS A 631 15.61 35.62 4.61
C CYS A 631 15.41 34.90 3.27
N PHE A 632 15.02 33.63 3.31
CA PHE A 632 14.52 32.93 2.11
C PHE A 632 13.03 33.24 1.88
N LEU A 633 12.61 33.40 0.62
CA LEU A 633 11.24 33.79 0.26
C LEU A 633 10.64 32.85 -0.81
N ASP A 634 9.79 31.90 -0.40
CA ASP A 634 8.98 31.06 -1.31
C ASP A 634 7.54 31.60 -1.39
N THR A 635 7.05 31.85 -2.60
CA THR A 635 5.66 32.27 -2.87
C THR A 635 4.97 31.37 -3.91
N SER A 636 5.40 30.11 -4.01
CA SER A 636 4.88 29.14 -4.98
C SER A 636 3.37 28.95 -4.81
N ILE A 637 2.62 29.13 -5.90
CA ILE A 637 1.19 28.90 -5.98
C ILE A 637 0.87 27.41 -5.82
N ARG A 638 1.74 26.55 -6.35
CA ARG A 638 1.76 25.10 -6.11
C ARG A 638 3.19 24.60 -6.21
N ASP A 639 3.61 23.75 -5.29
CA ASP A 639 4.78 22.90 -5.48
C ASP A 639 4.59 21.54 -4.80
N GLY A 640 5.41 20.57 -5.19
CA GLY A 640 5.67 19.35 -4.42
C GLY A 640 6.58 19.66 -3.24
N LEU A 641 7.76 19.03 -3.21
CA LEU A 641 8.74 19.21 -2.14
C LEU A 641 9.89 20.14 -2.59
N ASN A 642 9.80 21.42 -2.26
CA ASN A 642 10.89 22.37 -2.45
C ASN A 642 12.01 22.14 -1.41
N LEU A 643 13.21 21.78 -1.86
CA LEU A 643 14.38 21.57 -0.98
C LEU A 643 15.23 22.84 -0.76
N ASN A 644 15.02 23.92 -1.53
CA ASN A 644 15.81 25.16 -1.38
C ASN A 644 15.73 25.77 0.05
N PRO A 645 14.58 25.76 0.76
CA PRO A 645 14.52 26.19 2.17
C PRO A 645 15.40 25.34 3.11
N PHE A 646 15.49 24.03 2.87
CA PHE A 646 16.30 23.12 3.69
C PHE A 646 17.79 23.42 3.48
N GLU A 647 18.21 23.62 2.21
CA GLU A 647 19.57 24.04 1.87
C GLU A 647 19.91 25.43 2.43
N PHE A 648 18.98 26.39 2.39
CA PHE A 648 19.17 27.72 2.97
C PHE A 648 19.44 27.68 4.48
N ILE A 649 18.67 26.88 5.24
CA ILE A 649 18.92 26.69 6.68
C ILE A 649 20.29 26.04 6.90
N CYS A 650 20.66 25.03 6.10
CA CYS A 650 21.96 24.36 6.17
C CYS A 650 23.17 25.26 5.86
N CYS A 651 22.99 26.31 5.04
CA CYS A 651 24.04 27.30 4.74
C CYS A 651 24.43 28.14 5.96
N HIS A 652 23.54 28.27 6.94
CA HIS A 652 23.76 29.05 8.16
C HIS A 652 24.32 28.20 9.31
N LYS A 653 25.12 28.85 10.17
CA LYS A 653 25.85 28.19 11.27
C LYS A 653 25.31 28.65 12.62
N ASP A 654 25.60 29.91 12.95
CA ASP A 654 25.21 30.59 14.20
C ASP A 654 24.42 31.88 13.92
N ASN A 655 24.28 32.24 12.63
CA ASN A 655 23.50 33.39 12.17
C ASN A 655 22.01 33.11 12.28
N VAL A 656 21.32 34.11 12.83
CA VAL A 656 19.87 34.19 12.95
C VAL A 656 19.31 34.55 11.57
N THR A 657 18.35 33.76 11.05
CA THR A 657 17.81 33.94 9.69
C THR A 657 16.31 33.69 9.59
N GLY A 658 15.68 34.32 8.61
CA GLY A 658 14.27 34.19 8.30
C GLY A 658 13.96 33.17 7.19
N VAL A 659 12.77 32.58 7.26
CA VAL A 659 12.18 31.84 6.15
C VAL A 659 10.70 32.23 6.04
N ILE A 660 10.29 32.73 4.87
CA ILE A 660 8.89 32.96 4.50
C ILE A 660 8.52 31.91 3.45
N LEU A 661 7.47 31.13 3.70
CA LEU A 661 7.02 30.05 2.81
C LEU A 661 5.55 30.17 2.45
N SER A 662 5.24 29.93 1.18
CA SER A 662 3.87 29.66 0.74
C SER A 662 3.25 28.51 1.54
N GLU A 663 1.99 28.64 1.95
CA GLU A 663 1.23 27.54 2.53
C GLU A 663 0.92 26.40 1.53
N PHE A 664 1.22 26.60 0.24
CA PHE A 664 1.01 25.64 -0.86
C PHE A 664 2.30 24.93 -1.35
N THR A 665 3.46 25.21 -0.75
CA THR A 665 4.68 24.39 -0.96
C THR A 665 4.77 23.31 0.10
N GLY A 666 5.10 22.07 -0.27
CA GLY A 666 5.07 20.91 0.63
C GLY A 666 6.07 20.99 1.79
N CYS A 667 7.19 21.68 1.60
CA CYS A 667 8.19 21.91 2.65
C CYS A 667 7.65 22.78 3.81
N SER A 668 6.58 23.57 3.59
CA SER A 668 5.94 24.37 4.63
C SER A 668 5.32 23.52 5.75
N ARG A 669 5.07 22.22 5.53
CA ARG A 669 4.63 21.28 6.57
C ARG A 669 5.79 20.75 7.44
N ALA A 670 6.99 20.65 6.87
CA ALA A 670 8.17 20.08 7.53
C ALA A 670 8.91 21.10 8.40
N LEU A 671 8.99 22.35 7.96
CA LEU A 671 9.66 23.44 8.68
C LEU A 671 8.71 24.12 9.68
N ALA A 672 9.19 24.35 10.90
CA ALA A 672 8.45 24.97 12.00
C ALA A 672 8.89 26.42 12.28
N SER A 673 10.09 26.82 11.83
CA SER A 673 10.57 28.22 11.91
C SER A 673 9.75 29.18 11.05
N ALA A 674 9.29 28.69 9.88
CA ALA A 674 8.87 29.52 8.77
C ALA A 674 7.58 30.31 9.02
N ILE A 675 7.56 31.56 8.57
CA ILE A 675 6.31 32.33 8.46
C ILE A 675 5.56 31.82 7.24
N ARG A 676 4.41 31.15 7.47
CA ARG A 676 3.54 30.65 6.41
C ARG A 676 2.67 31.80 5.87
N VAL A 677 2.64 31.95 4.55
CA VAL A 677 1.87 33.00 3.85
C VAL A 677 1.01 32.41 2.74
N ASN A 678 -0.12 33.04 2.45
CA ASN A 678 -0.87 32.77 1.22
C ASN A 678 -0.38 33.73 0.13
N PRO A 679 0.27 33.26 -0.95
CA PRO A 679 0.88 34.13 -1.96
C PRO A 679 -0.14 34.98 -2.75
N TRP A 680 -1.43 34.62 -2.73
CA TRP A 680 -2.49 35.42 -3.35
C TRP A 680 -2.88 36.65 -2.53
N LYS A 681 -2.67 36.63 -1.20
CA LYS A 681 -2.89 37.79 -0.32
C LYS A 681 -1.60 38.60 -0.23
N VAL A 682 -1.35 39.38 -1.28
CA VAL A 682 -0.15 40.21 -1.52
C VAL A 682 0.26 41.02 -0.29
N GLU A 683 -0.72 41.59 0.42
CA GLU A 683 -0.53 42.40 1.63
C GLU A 683 0.01 41.56 2.80
N ALA A 684 -0.51 40.35 3.01
CA ALA A 684 -0.04 39.48 4.10
C ALA A 684 1.37 38.90 3.83
N VAL A 685 1.79 38.83 2.56
CA VAL A 685 3.18 38.53 2.21
C VAL A 685 4.08 39.73 2.55
N ALA A 686 3.62 40.97 2.32
CA ALA A 686 4.32 42.18 2.73
C ALA A 686 4.39 42.34 4.26
N ASP A 687 3.30 42.07 4.98
CA ASP A 687 3.26 42.04 6.45
C ASP A 687 4.24 41.00 7.03
N ALA A 688 4.43 39.87 6.34
CA ALA A 688 5.41 38.85 6.71
C ALA A 688 6.86 39.30 6.48
N MET A 689 7.13 40.09 5.43
CA MET A 689 8.44 40.71 5.19
C MET A 689 8.80 41.71 6.29
N ASP A 690 7.87 42.60 6.68
CA ASP A 690 8.06 43.50 7.81
C ASP A 690 8.29 42.70 9.11
N ARG A 691 7.39 41.75 9.40
CA ARG A 691 7.48 40.93 10.62
C ARG A 691 8.83 40.24 10.76
N ILE A 692 9.41 39.71 9.68
CA ILE A 692 10.67 38.95 9.80
C ILE A 692 11.90 39.87 9.93
N ILE A 693 11.85 41.09 9.39
CA ILE A 693 12.87 42.12 9.63
C ILE A 693 12.81 42.60 11.10
N ASN A 694 11.60 42.76 11.64
CA ASN A 694 11.34 43.31 12.97
C ASN A 694 11.23 42.24 14.08
N MET A 695 11.44 40.95 13.77
CA MET A 695 11.30 39.85 14.75
C MET A 695 12.45 39.86 15.77
N PRO A 696 12.18 39.68 17.08
CA PRO A 696 13.24 39.58 18.10
C PRO A 696 14.30 38.52 17.75
N VAL A 697 15.56 38.83 18.05
CA VAL A 697 16.72 37.97 17.72
C VAL A 697 16.63 36.62 18.44
N GLU A 698 16.03 36.63 19.63
CA GLU A 698 15.70 35.47 20.44
C GLU A 698 14.65 34.57 19.75
N GLU A 699 13.51 35.14 19.34
CA GLU A 699 12.44 34.38 18.64
C GLU A 699 12.98 33.77 17.33
N GLN A 700 13.74 34.55 16.55
CA GLN A 700 14.37 34.06 15.32
C GLN A 700 15.41 32.95 15.60
N ARG A 701 16.23 33.07 16.65
CA ARG A 701 17.23 32.05 17.03
C ARG A 701 16.57 30.74 17.46
N ASP A 702 15.52 30.80 18.27
CA ASP A 702 14.81 29.60 18.76
C ASP A 702 14.09 28.89 17.60
N ARG A 703 13.45 29.66 16.71
CA ARG A 703 12.90 29.18 15.44
C ARG A 703 13.95 28.47 14.59
N PHE A 704 15.07 29.13 14.29
CA PHE A 704 16.15 28.59 13.46
C PHE A 704 16.75 27.31 14.05
N THR A 705 17.01 27.31 15.37
CA THR A 705 17.63 26.18 16.08
C THR A 705 16.80 24.91 15.96
N ARG A 706 15.47 25.01 16.12
CA ARG A 706 14.56 23.85 15.96
C ARG A 706 14.65 23.20 14.58
N ASP A 707 14.61 24.00 13.52
CA ASP A 707 14.61 23.48 12.15
C ASP A 707 16.02 23.00 11.74
N ARG A 708 17.08 23.67 12.20
CA ARG A 708 18.47 23.21 12.07
C ARG A 708 18.65 21.82 12.69
N ASP A 709 18.13 21.62 13.89
CA ASP A 709 18.27 20.36 14.62
C ASP A 709 17.40 19.26 13.99
N TYR A 710 16.22 19.59 13.48
CA TYR A 710 15.41 18.67 12.68
C TYR A 710 16.11 18.22 11.39
N LEU A 711 16.78 19.14 10.68
CA LEU A 711 17.50 18.87 9.43
C LEU A 711 18.86 18.16 9.65
N SER A 712 19.46 18.25 10.84
CA SER A 712 20.70 17.54 11.15
C SER A 712 20.46 16.06 11.52
N HIS A 713 19.31 15.73 12.12
CA HIS A 713 18.94 14.35 12.51
C HIS A 713 18.26 13.54 11.39
N ASN A 714 17.89 14.15 10.27
CA ASN A 714 17.18 13.48 9.16
C ASN A 714 17.85 13.78 7.82
N SER A 715 18.18 12.73 7.07
CA SER A 715 19.00 12.82 5.86
C SER A 715 18.39 12.07 4.67
N THR A 716 18.82 12.43 3.45
CA THR A 716 18.46 11.69 2.23
C THR A 716 18.79 10.19 2.34
N GLN A 717 19.85 9.86 3.07
CA GLN A 717 20.25 8.47 3.33
C GLN A 717 19.20 7.74 4.17
N LYS A 718 18.88 8.26 5.36
CA LYS A 718 17.90 7.67 6.27
C LYS A 718 16.55 7.43 5.57
N TRP A 719 16.06 8.42 4.82
CA TRP A 719 14.84 8.29 4.03
C TRP A 719 14.93 7.16 2.98
N ALA A 720 16.06 7.01 2.29
CA ALA A 720 16.22 5.94 1.29
C ALA A 720 16.33 4.56 1.95
N ASP A 721 17.09 4.44 3.03
CA ASP A 721 17.26 3.19 3.79
C ASP A 721 15.89 2.74 4.36
N GLU A 722 15.07 3.65 4.90
CA GLU A 722 13.67 3.39 5.32
C GLU A 722 12.78 2.90 4.16
N ASN A 723 12.87 3.52 2.97
CA ASN A 723 12.06 3.11 1.82
C ASN A 723 12.49 1.73 1.28
N ILE A 724 13.78 1.39 1.35
CA ILE A 724 14.31 0.07 0.96
C ILE A 724 13.89 -1.00 1.98
N LEU A 725 13.87 -0.68 3.28
CA LEU A 725 13.34 -1.56 4.34
C LEU A 725 11.84 -1.82 4.17
N ASP A 726 11.03 -0.79 3.92
CA ASP A 726 9.59 -0.98 3.68
C ASP A 726 9.31 -1.69 2.35
N LEU A 727 10.16 -1.51 1.32
CA LEU A 727 10.08 -2.29 0.08
C LEU A 727 10.44 -3.76 0.32
N ARG A 728 11.42 -4.05 1.17
CA ARG A 728 11.72 -5.41 1.63
C ARG A 728 10.52 -6.04 2.34
N ARG A 729 9.88 -5.33 3.27
CA ARG A 729 8.67 -5.78 3.99
C ARG A 729 7.47 -6.01 3.05
N ALA A 730 7.34 -5.21 1.99
CA ALA A 730 6.29 -5.35 0.99
C ALA A 730 6.51 -6.51 -0.01
N ARG A 731 7.61 -7.29 0.10
CA ARG A 731 7.90 -8.40 -0.82
C ARG A 731 6.76 -9.42 -0.82
N LYS A 732 6.28 -9.76 -2.02
CA LYS A 732 5.30 -10.82 -2.29
C LYS A 732 5.69 -12.15 -1.62
N PRO A 733 4.88 -12.72 -0.71
CA PRO A 733 5.18 -13.98 -0.03
C PRO A 733 5.38 -15.20 -0.96
N ASP A 734 6.10 -16.20 -0.45
CA ASP A 734 6.54 -17.39 -1.18
C ASP A 734 5.49 -18.51 -1.23
N ASP A 735 4.58 -18.52 -0.26
CA ASP A 735 3.41 -19.37 -0.13
C ASP A 735 2.25 -18.98 -1.07
N PHE A 736 2.39 -17.89 -1.85
CA PHE A 736 1.39 -17.39 -2.78
C PHE A 736 1.76 -17.61 -4.26
N VAL A 737 0.79 -18.08 -5.04
CA VAL A 737 0.87 -18.19 -6.50
C VAL A 737 0.30 -16.94 -7.15
N TYR A 738 1.13 -16.29 -7.97
CA TYR A 738 0.76 -15.05 -8.67
C TYR A 738 0.37 -15.30 -10.12
N VAL A 739 -0.87 -14.93 -10.46
CA VAL A 739 -1.44 -15.07 -11.82
C VAL A 739 -1.76 -13.72 -12.45
N SER A 740 -1.68 -13.67 -13.77
CA SER A 740 -2.00 -12.46 -14.54
C SER A 740 -3.48 -12.48 -14.96
N TRP A 741 -4.22 -11.42 -14.68
CA TRP A 741 -5.59 -11.24 -15.18
C TRP A 741 -5.72 -9.96 -16.00
N GLY A 742 -6.46 -10.02 -17.12
CA GLY A 742 -6.75 -8.87 -17.98
C GLY A 742 -5.74 -8.63 -19.10
N LEU A 743 -6.15 -7.81 -20.07
CA LEU A 743 -5.38 -7.49 -21.29
C LEU A 743 -5.17 -5.97 -21.41
N GLY A 744 -4.11 -5.58 -22.13
CA GLY A 744 -3.76 -4.16 -22.29
C GLY A 744 -3.59 -3.47 -20.93
N ASN A 745 -4.37 -2.43 -20.69
CA ASN A 745 -4.32 -1.61 -19.48
C ASN A 745 -5.23 -2.13 -18.35
N THR A 746 -6.11 -3.11 -18.63
CA THR A 746 -6.96 -3.79 -17.62
C THR A 746 -6.21 -4.83 -16.79
N PHE A 747 -4.90 -4.98 -17.04
CA PHE A 747 -4.03 -5.95 -16.41
C PHE A 747 -3.89 -5.71 -14.92
N ARG A 748 -3.85 -6.81 -14.16
CA ARG A 748 -3.54 -6.86 -12.73
C ARG A 748 -2.89 -8.20 -12.38
N VAL A 749 -2.05 -8.19 -11.35
CA VAL A 749 -1.54 -9.41 -10.72
C VAL A 749 -2.50 -9.80 -9.60
N LEU A 750 -3.05 -11.01 -9.67
CA LEU A 750 -3.79 -11.62 -8.58
C LEU A 750 -2.84 -12.50 -7.75
N GLY A 751 -2.91 -12.38 -6.43
CA GLY A 751 -2.35 -13.35 -5.49
C GLY A 751 -3.41 -14.35 -5.04
N MET A 752 -3.02 -15.61 -4.94
CA MET A 752 -3.81 -16.72 -4.39
C MET A 752 -2.88 -17.62 -3.58
N ASP A 753 -3.37 -18.29 -2.54
CA ASP A 753 -2.60 -19.27 -1.78
C ASP A 753 -2.08 -20.39 -2.71
N SER A 754 -0.87 -20.92 -2.48
CA SER A 754 -0.26 -21.98 -3.32
C SER A 754 -0.98 -23.34 -3.27
N ASN A 755 -1.85 -23.54 -2.28
CA ASN A 755 -2.75 -24.67 -2.16
C ASN A 755 -4.09 -24.43 -2.88
N PHE A 756 -4.41 -23.18 -3.25
CA PHE A 756 -5.67 -22.78 -3.90
C PHE A 756 -5.84 -23.42 -5.28
N ARG A 757 -6.72 -24.42 -5.38
CA ARG A 757 -6.85 -25.27 -6.58
C ARG A 757 -8.29 -25.39 -7.07
N PHE A 758 -8.48 -25.72 -8.34
CA PHE A 758 -9.79 -26.17 -8.80
C PHE A 758 -10.17 -27.47 -8.09
N LEU A 759 -11.42 -27.60 -7.64
CA LEU A 759 -11.89 -28.78 -6.94
C LEU A 759 -12.06 -29.95 -7.92
N ASP A 760 -11.20 -30.97 -7.82
CA ASP A 760 -11.39 -32.20 -8.60
C ASP A 760 -12.55 -33.02 -8.01
N THR A 761 -13.70 -33.00 -8.70
CA THR A 761 -14.88 -33.82 -8.41
C THR A 761 -14.54 -35.30 -8.18
N ASN A 762 -13.52 -35.84 -8.86
CA ASN A 762 -13.09 -37.24 -8.66
C ASN A 762 -12.40 -37.44 -7.30
N GLN A 763 -11.68 -36.45 -6.78
CA GLN A 763 -11.10 -36.47 -5.44
C GLN A 763 -12.21 -36.47 -4.37
N VAL A 764 -13.23 -35.62 -4.55
CA VAL A 764 -14.39 -35.54 -3.63
C VAL A 764 -15.19 -36.84 -3.66
N VAL A 765 -15.54 -37.34 -4.86
CA VAL A 765 -16.23 -38.63 -5.05
C VAL A 765 -15.44 -39.80 -4.47
N ARG A 766 -14.11 -39.79 -4.59
CA ARG A 766 -13.25 -40.83 -3.99
C ARG A 766 -13.33 -40.80 -2.47
N GLY A 767 -13.18 -39.62 -1.85
CA GLY A 767 -13.31 -39.45 -0.41
C GLY A 767 -14.70 -39.88 0.08
N TYR A 768 -15.75 -39.44 -0.62
CA TYR A 768 -17.15 -39.78 -0.33
C TYR A 768 -17.39 -41.30 -0.27
N ARG A 769 -16.82 -42.08 -1.18
CA ARG A 769 -16.96 -43.55 -1.20
C ARG A 769 -16.11 -44.26 -0.14
N THR A 770 -15.00 -43.68 0.32
CA THR A 770 -14.12 -44.31 1.32
C THR A 770 -14.46 -43.95 2.77
N SER A 771 -15.10 -42.80 2.98
CA SER A 771 -15.48 -42.28 4.30
C SER A 771 -16.82 -42.85 4.80
N ARG A 772 -17.03 -42.81 6.12
CA ARG A 772 -18.16 -43.43 6.83
C ARG A 772 -19.09 -42.44 7.52
N HIS A 773 -18.56 -41.30 7.99
CA HIS A 773 -19.26 -40.27 8.75
C HIS A 773 -19.03 -38.94 8.04
N ARG A 774 -19.97 -38.58 7.15
CA ARG A 774 -19.75 -37.59 6.07
C ARG A 774 -20.65 -36.38 6.26
N VAL A 775 -20.05 -35.21 6.49
CA VAL A 775 -20.79 -33.96 6.75
C VAL A 775 -20.69 -33.02 5.55
N PHE A 776 -21.78 -32.34 5.23
CA PHE A 776 -21.86 -31.38 4.14
C PHE A 776 -22.37 -30.04 4.66
N PHE A 777 -21.66 -28.97 4.33
CA PHE A 777 -22.05 -27.59 4.59
C PHE A 777 -22.15 -26.84 3.26
N PHE A 778 -23.32 -26.28 2.97
CA PHE A 778 -23.55 -25.48 1.77
C PHE A 778 -24.19 -24.15 2.17
N ASP A 779 -23.67 -23.03 1.68
CA ASP A 779 -24.46 -21.80 1.68
C ASP A 779 -25.60 -21.88 0.66
N CYS A 780 -26.71 -21.20 0.90
CA CYS A 780 -27.87 -21.29 0.03
C CYS A 780 -27.79 -20.33 -1.16
N GLU A 781 -27.62 -19.03 -0.90
CA GLU A 781 -27.55 -18.01 -1.96
C GLU A 781 -26.15 -17.97 -2.57
N GLY A 782 -26.04 -17.62 -3.86
CA GLY A 782 -24.78 -17.57 -4.61
C GLY A 782 -24.13 -18.93 -4.88
N THR A 783 -24.44 -19.95 -4.08
CA THR A 783 -23.88 -21.30 -4.13
C THR A 783 -24.89 -22.34 -4.64
N LEU A 784 -26.02 -22.54 -3.95
CA LEU A 784 -27.08 -23.48 -4.38
C LEU A 784 -28.21 -22.82 -5.19
N ALA A 785 -28.36 -21.50 -5.08
CA ALA A 785 -29.33 -20.69 -5.81
C ALA A 785 -28.67 -19.39 -6.29
N PRO A 786 -28.75 -19.01 -7.58
CA PRO A 786 -28.09 -17.80 -8.09
C PRO A 786 -28.55 -16.52 -7.37
N ASP A 787 -27.61 -15.76 -6.80
CA ASP A 787 -27.90 -14.53 -6.03
C ASP A 787 -28.47 -13.41 -6.92
N ARG A 788 -29.78 -13.43 -7.12
CA ARG A 788 -30.54 -12.41 -7.86
C ARG A 788 -31.43 -11.63 -6.89
N ARG A 789 -30.81 -10.75 -6.10
CA ARG A 789 -31.47 -9.75 -5.22
C ARG A 789 -32.28 -8.73 -6.03
N ARG A 790 -33.41 -9.16 -6.62
CA ARG A 790 -34.45 -8.26 -7.14
C ARG A 790 -35.43 -7.96 -6.02
N ILE A 791 -35.43 -6.72 -5.56
CA ILE A 791 -36.36 -6.26 -4.53
C ILE A 791 -37.49 -5.49 -5.20
N THR A 792 -38.72 -5.96 -4.97
CA THR A 792 -39.94 -5.22 -5.30
C THR A 792 -40.20 -4.20 -4.21
N PHE A 793 -39.89 -2.93 -4.48
CA PHE A 793 -40.20 -1.84 -3.56
C PHE A 793 -41.72 -1.63 -3.47
N VAL A 794 -42.29 -1.79 -2.27
CA VAL A 794 -43.70 -1.49 -1.99
C VAL A 794 -43.75 -0.31 -1.02
N PRO A 795 -44.32 0.85 -1.40
CA PRO A 795 -44.50 1.97 -0.47
C PRO A 795 -45.58 1.62 0.56
N GLY A 796 -45.17 1.23 1.78
CA GLY A 796 -46.11 0.94 2.87
C GLY A 796 -45.65 -0.10 3.89
N GLY A 797 -44.65 0.24 4.70
CA GLY A 797 -44.46 -0.22 6.09
C GLY A 797 -44.22 -1.72 6.43
N GLU A 798 -45.01 -2.65 5.87
CA GLU A 798 -45.31 -3.91 6.57
C GLU A 798 -44.54 -5.16 6.10
N ASN A 799 -43.72 -5.08 5.06
CA ASN A 799 -42.92 -6.22 4.58
C ASN A 799 -41.49 -5.81 4.18
N LEU A 800 -40.53 -5.97 5.11
CA LEU A 800 -39.09 -5.69 4.93
C LEU A 800 -38.29 -6.91 4.39
N PHE A 801 -38.97 -7.83 3.71
CA PHE A 801 -38.42 -9.15 3.35
C PHE A 801 -37.99 -9.22 1.88
N ALA A 802 -36.68 -9.28 1.63
CA ALA A 802 -36.16 -9.69 0.33
C ALA A 802 -36.30 -11.23 0.19
N GLN A 803 -37.37 -11.69 -0.47
CA GLN A 803 -37.77 -13.10 -0.55
C GLN A 803 -36.83 -14.03 -1.35
N GLY A 804 -35.71 -13.54 -1.90
CA GLY A 804 -34.70 -14.35 -2.59
C GLY A 804 -35.25 -15.19 -3.75
N ARG A 805 -34.66 -16.37 -3.97
CA ARG A 805 -35.21 -17.48 -4.79
C ARG A 805 -34.72 -18.82 -4.23
N PRO A 806 -35.56 -19.87 -4.19
CA PRO A 806 -35.13 -21.20 -3.79
C PRO A 806 -34.19 -21.84 -4.82
N PRO A 807 -33.40 -22.87 -4.43
CA PRO A 807 -32.64 -23.72 -5.34
C PRO A 807 -33.49 -24.37 -6.45
N SER A 808 -32.83 -24.77 -7.54
CA SER A 808 -33.49 -25.46 -8.66
C SER A 808 -34.02 -26.85 -8.25
N PRO A 809 -35.01 -27.43 -8.96
CA PRO A 809 -35.48 -28.78 -8.69
C PRO A 809 -34.35 -29.83 -8.69
N GLN A 810 -33.47 -29.79 -9.71
CA GLN A 810 -32.30 -30.68 -9.81
C GLN A 810 -31.40 -30.63 -8.57
N VAL A 811 -31.10 -29.42 -8.05
CA VAL A 811 -30.31 -29.26 -6.83
C VAL A 811 -31.05 -29.84 -5.61
N LYS A 812 -32.38 -29.69 -5.53
CA LYS A 812 -33.18 -30.30 -4.45
C LYS A 812 -33.23 -31.83 -4.55
N ASP A 813 -33.33 -32.38 -5.75
CA ASP A 813 -33.33 -33.82 -6.00
C ASP A 813 -31.97 -34.43 -5.60
N CYS A 814 -30.85 -33.77 -5.95
CA CYS A 814 -29.51 -34.15 -5.48
C CYS A 814 -29.39 -34.10 -3.95
N LEU A 815 -29.89 -33.04 -3.32
CA LEU A 815 -29.86 -32.89 -1.85
C LEU A 815 -30.71 -33.94 -1.15
N GLN A 816 -31.87 -34.34 -1.69
CA GLN A 816 -32.64 -35.46 -1.16
C GLN A 816 -31.87 -36.78 -1.29
N ALA A 817 -31.30 -37.07 -2.46
CA ALA A 817 -30.50 -38.28 -2.66
C ALA A 817 -29.26 -38.36 -1.76
N LEU A 818 -28.67 -37.22 -1.39
CA LEU A 818 -27.62 -37.14 -0.38
C LEU A 818 -28.14 -37.36 1.05
N VAL A 819 -29.33 -36.87 1.39
CA VAL A 819 -29.93 -37.03 2.73
C VAL A 819 -30.47 -38.45 2.98
N ASP A 820 -30.85 -39.18 1.93
CA ASP A 820 -31.35 -40.56 2.03
C ASP A 820 -30.29 -41.55 2.55
N ASP A 821 -28.99 -41.34 2.25
CA ASP A 821 -27.89 -42.15 2.77
C ASP A 821 -27.55 -41.76 4.22
N GLN A 822 -27.88 -42.66 5.15
CA GLN A 822 -27.75 -42.47 6.60
C GLN A 822 -26.30 -42.22 7.10
N ARG A 823 -25.28 -42.35 6.23
CA ARG A 823 -23.89 -41.94 6.52
C ARG A 823 -23.66 -40.43 6.38
N ASN A 824 -24.63 -39.69 5.83
CA ASN A 824 -24.53 -38.28 5.53
C ASN A 824 -25.24 -37.41 6.58
N THR A 825 -24.66 -36.24 6.87
CA THR A 825 -25.38 -35.13 7.50
C THR A 825 -25.22 -33.89 6.62
N VAL A 826 -26.28 -33.53 5.91
CA VAL A 826 -26.31 -32.36 5.03
C VAL A 826 -26.90 -31.18 5.79
N VAL A 827 -26.18 -30.06 5.84
CA VAL A 827 -26.58 -28.84 6.55
C VAL A 827 -26.48 -27.64 5.61
N ILE A 828 -27.61 -26.97 5.39
CA ILE A 828 -27.66 -25.71 4.64
C ILE A 828 -27.48 -24.55 5.61
N LEU A 829 -26.58 -23.62 5.30
CA LEU A 829 -26.46 -22.33 5.97
C LEU A 829 -27.05 -21.24 5.06
N SER A 830 -27.55 -20.16 5.66
CA SER A 830 -28.02 -18.98 4.95
C SER A 830 -28.16 -17.78 5.90
N GLY A 831 -28.15 -16.57 5.33
CA GLY A 831 -28.52 -15.34 6.03
C GLY A 831 -30.02 -15.09 6.15
N ARG A 832 -30.89 -15.98 5.62
CA ARG A 832 -32.36 -15.86 5.65
C ARG A 832 -32.97 -16.29 6.99
N ASP A 833 -34.21 -15.87 7.22
CA ASP A 833 -35.00 -16.31 8.36
C ASP A 833 -35.35 -17.81 8.27
N ARG A 834 -35.69 -18.38 9.43
CA ARG A 834 -36.04 -19.80 9.56
C ARG A 834 -37.26 -20.24 8.74
N HIS A 835 -38.25 -19.36 8.53
CA HIS A 835 -39.53 -19.74 7.92
C HIS A 835 -39.43 -19.80 6.39
N LEU A 836 -38.67 -18.89 5.78
CA LEU A 836 -38.32 -18.98 4.36
C LEU A 836 -37.46 -20.21 4.06
N LEU A 837 -36.53 -20.57 4.95
CA LEU A 837 -35.73 -21.80 4.85
C LEU A 837 -36.59 -23.07 5.03
N GLU A 838 -37.54 -23.07 5.97
CA GLU A 838 -38.55 -24.13 6.10
C GLU A 838 -39.38 -24.28 4.83
N GLU A 839 -39.85 -23.19 4.22
CA GLU A 839 -40.60 -23.23 2.96
C GLU A 839 -39.75 -23.81 1.82
N TRP A 840 -38.53 -23.28 1.63
CA TRP A 840 -37.65 -23.66 0.53
C TRP A 840 -37.23 -25.12 0.57
N PHE A 841 -36.99 -25.67 1.76
CA PHE A 841 -36.52 -27.05 1.95
C PHE A 841 -37.62 -27.99 2.50
N SER A 842 -38.88 -27.55 2.57
CA SER A 842 -40.04 -28.32 3.03
C SER A 842 -40.24 -29.68 2.35
N SER A 843 -39.77 -29.83 1.11
CA SER A 843 -39.81 -31.08 0.36
C SER A 843 -38.76 -32.10 0.81
N ILE A 844 -37.67 -31.66 1.47
CA ILE A 844 -36.53 -32.52 1.83
C ILE A 844 -36.59 -32.89 3.31
N ARG A 845 -36.86 -34.16 3.59
CA ARG A 845 -36.90 -34.69 4.97
C ARG A 845 -35.52 -35.19 5.38
N GLY A 846 -35.06 -34.80 6.57
CA GLY A 846 -33.75 -35.19 7.12
C GLY A 846 -32.64 -34.14 6.92
N ILE A 847 -32.88 -33.08 6.14
CA ILE A 847 -31.89 -32.00 5.93
C ILE A 847 -31.74 -31.12 7.18
N GLY A 848 -30.50 -30.76 7.50
CA GLY A 848 -30.18 -29.76 8.51
C GLY A 848 -30.26 -28.34 7.95
N LEU A 849 -30.76 -27.39 8.74
CA LEU A 849 -30.88 -25.98 8.37
C LEU A 849 -30.28 -25.09 9.46
N CYS A 850 -29.46 -24.13 9.06
CA CYS A 850 -28.87 -23.08 9.89
C CYS A 850 -29.30 -21.72 9.35
N ALA A 851 -30.28 -21.11 10.02
CA ALA A 851 -30.86 -19.83 9.63
C ALA A 851 -30.15 -18.64 10.28
N GLU A 852 -30.33 -17.45 9.69
CA GLU A 852 -29.90 -16.16 10.25
C GLU A 852 -28.40 -16.15 10.58
N HIS A 853 -27.58 -16.55 9.60
CA HIS A 853 -26.12 -16.72 9.72
C HIS A 853 -25.69 -17.69 10.85
N GLY A 854 -26.54 -18.67 11.17
CA GLY A 854 -26.28 -19.70 12.18
C GLY A 854 -26.87 -19.39 13.56
N PHE A 855 -27.64 -18.31 13.74
CA PHE A 855 -28.29 -18.00 15.02
C PHE A 855 -29.30 -19.08 15.45
N TYR A 856 -30.07 -19.61 14.51
CA TYR A 856 -30.91 -20.78 14.72
C TYR A 856 -30.37 -21.96 13.93
N TYR A 857 -30.39 -23.15 14.54
CA TYR A 857 -30.02 -24.40 13.88
C TYR A 857 -31.03 -25.50 14.20
N ARG A 858 -31.36 -26.30 13.18
CA ARG A 858 -32.18 -27.51 13.26
C ARG A 858 -31.46 -28.58 12.46
N VAL A 859 -30.84 -29.54 13.14
CA VAL A 859 -30.05 -30.61 12.52
C VAL A 859 -30.58 -31.94 13.07
N PRO A 860 -31.26 -32.78 12.29
CA PRO A 860 -32.04 -33.91 12.82
C PRO A 860 -31.28 -34.87 13.75
N GLY A 861 -30.01 -35.18 13.47
CA GLY A 861 -29.16 -36.01 14.35
C GLY A 861 -28.77 -35.36 15.69
N ILE A 862 -29.00 -34.06 15.87
CA ILE A 862 -28.60 -33.27 17.05
C ILE A 862 -29.83 -32.74 17.82
N THR A 863 -30.87 -32.29 17.11
CA THR A 863 -32.02 -31.56 17.65
C THR A 863 -33.36 -32.21 17.31
N GLY A 864 -33.36 -33.29 16.52
CA GLY A 864 -34.56 -33.74 15.81
C GLY A 864 -35.14 -32.62 14.94
N ASP A 865 -36.46 -32.62 14.79
CA ASP A 865 -37.20 -31.60 14.03
C ASP A 865 -37.39 -30.26 14.76
N GLN A 866 -36.77 -30.04 15.92
CA GLN A 866 -36.90 -28.78 16.66
C GLN A 866 -35.77 -27.80 16.34
N TRP A 867 -36.11 -26.51 16.21
CA TRP A 867 -35.13 -25.42 16.11
C TRP A 867 -34.54 -25.10 17.48
N HIS A 868 -33.21 -25.07 17.56
CA HIS A 868 -32.48 -24.55 18.72
C HIS A 868 -31.80 -23.22 18.37
N CYS A 869 -31.65 -22.36 19.37
CA CYS A 869 -30.85 -21.14 19.23
C CYS A 869 -29.39 -21.40 19.63
N MET A 870 -28.46 -20.71 18.97
CA MET A 870 -27.03 -20.80 19.24
C MET A 870 -26.62 -20.05 20.53
N SER A 871 -27.35 -19.00 20.88
CA SER A 871 -27.23 -18.23 22.15
C SER A 871 -28.50 -18.35 22.99
N ARG A 872 -28.43 -18.05 24.29
CA ARG A 872 -29.60 -17.89 25.17
C ARG A 872 -30.11 -16.45 25.25
N GLN A 873 -29.40 -15.48 24.69
CA GLN A 873 -29.81 -14.07 24.70
C GLN A 873 -30.97 -13.83 23.74
N THR A 874 -32.13 -13.49 24.30
CA THR A 874 -33.35 -13.12 23.56
C THR A 874 -33.61 -11.61 23.52
N ASP A 875 -32.67 -10.80 23.98
CA ASP A 875 -32.81 -9.35 23.94
C ASP A 875 -32.59 -8.81 22.52
N PHE A 876 -33.67 -8.28 21.96
CA PHE A 876 -33.71 -7.63 20.66
C PHE A 876 -34.12 -6.16 20.75
N THR A 877 -34.13 -5.54 21.94
CA THR A 877 -34.45 -4.11 22.13
C THR A 877 -33.54 -3.21 21.29
N TRP A 878 -32.26 -3.58 21.14
CA TRP A 878 -31.29 -2.94 20.24
C TRP A 878 -31.78 -2.82 18.78
N LYS A 879 -32.68 -3.70 18.31
CA LYS A 879 -33.22 -3.61 16.95
C LYS A 879 -34.12 -2.41 16.76
N GLN A 880 -34.91 -2.05 17.77
CA GLN A 880 -35.76 -0.87 17.71
C GLN A 880 -34.90 0.40 17.57
N VAL A 881 -33.88 0.50 18.43
CA VAL A 881 -32.89 1.58 18.44
C VAL A 881 -32.13 1.67 17.10
N ALA A 882 -31.70 0.53 16.56
CA ALA A 882 -31.02 0.44 15.27
C ALA A 882 -31.93 0.79 14.08
N ILE A 883 -33.19 0.32 14.06
CA ILE A 883 -34.17 0.64 13.01
C ILE A 883 -34.47 2.14 12.98
N GLU A 884 -34.66 2.78 14.14
CA GLU A 884 -34.95 4.21 14.22
C GLU A 884 -33.82 5.08 13.67
N LEU A 885 -32.56 4.68 13.86
CA LEU A 885 -31.41 5.33 13.23
C LEU A 885 -31.32 4.99 11.73
N MET A 886 -31.37 3.71 11.35
CA MET A 886 -31.28 3.28 9.94
C MET A 886 -32.38 3.91 9.06
N LEU A 887 -33.60 4.11 9.58
CA LEU A 887 -34.70 4.75 8.85
C LEU A 887 -34.43 6.22 8.51
N GLN A 888 -33.64 6.93 9.34
CA GLN A 888 -33.19 8.29 9.02
C GLN A 888 -32.18 8.28 7.88
N TYR A 889 -31.32 7.27 7.84
CA TYR A 889 -30.35 7.09 6.76
C TYR A 889 -31.00 6.67 5.45
N VAL A 890 -32.03 5.79 5.47
CA VAL A 890 -32.84 5.46 4.28
C VAL A 890 -33.51 6.71 3.72
N LYS A 891 -34.19 7.50 4.56
CA LYS A 891 -34.89 8.73 4.14
C LYS A 891 -33.98 9.76 3.46
N ARG A 892 -32.67 9.76 3.74
CA ARG A 892 -31.70 10.70 3.16
C ARG A 892 -30.75 10.09 2.14
N THR A 893 -30.86 8.79 1.85
CA THR A 893 -29.97 8.04 0.95
C THR A 893 -30.79 7.31 -0.12
N GLN A 894 -31.11 8.01 -1.20
CA GLN A 894 -31.88 7.46 -2.32
C GLN A 894 -31.20 6.21 -2.89
N GLY A 895 -31.95 5.13 -3.09
CA GLY A 895 -31.39 3.83 -3.50
C GLY A 895 -30.91 2.93 -2.34
N SER A 896 -31.23 3.28 -1.10
CA SER A 896 -31.00 2.44 0.08
C SER A 896 -32.30 1.95 0.73
N PHE A 897 -32.20 0.90 1.53
CA PHE A 897 -33.31 0.27 2.26
C PHE A 897 -32.81 -0.53 3.47
N ILE A 898 -33.72 -0.97 4.33
CA ILE A 898 -33.44 -1.90 5.43
C ILE A 898 -33.96 -3.29 5.06
N GLU A 899 -33.12 -4.31 5.25
CA GLU A 899 -33.45 -5.73 5.19
C GLU A 899 -33.38 -6.30 6.63
N ASN A 900 -34.45 -6.95 7.08
CA ASN A 900 -34.50 -7.60 8.39
C ASN A 900 -34.26 -9.11 8.23
N LYS A 901 -33.14 -9.61 8.78
CA LYS A 901 -32.69 -11.01 8.68
C LYS A 901 -32.97 -11.78 9.98
N GLY A 902 -34.07 -11.49 10.67
CA GLY A 902 -34.32 -12.05 12.00
C GLY A 902 -33.32 -11.49 13.00
N SER A 903 -32.30 -12.26 13.41
CA SER A 903 -31.26 -11.89 14.39
C SER A 903 -30.37 -10.70 13.98
N ALA A 904 -30.33 -10.35 12.69
CA ALA A 904 -29.54 -9.24 12.15
C ALA A 904 -30.39 -8.21 11.39
N LEU A 905 -29.91 -6.97 11.36
CA LEU A 905 -30.48 -5.85 10.58
C LEU A 905 -29.45 -5.34 9.59
N VAL A 906 -29.86 -5.13 8.33
CA VAL A 906 -28.96 -4.69 7.27
C VAL A 906 -29.49 -3.43 6.59
N PHE A 907 -28.73 -2.34 6.67
CA PHE A 907 -28.88 -1.20 5.77
C PHE A 907 -28.14 -1.49 4.47
N GLN A 908 -28.86 -1.74 3.37
CA GLN A 908 -28.25 -1.90 2.05
C GLN A 908 -28.30 -0.58 1.27
N TYR A 909 -27.24 -0.26 0.54
CA TYR A 909 -27.10 0.95 -0.28
C TYR A 909 -26.57 0.66 -1.69
N ARG A 910 -26.70 -0.59 -2.17
CA ARG A 910 -26.15 -1.04 -3.47
C ARG A 910 -26.69 -0.28 -4.68
N ASP A 911 -27.93 0.21 -4.61
CA ASP A 911 -28.59 0.97 -5.68
C ASP A 911 -28.53 2.49 -5.46
N ALA A 912 -27.78 2.95 -4.45
CA ALA A 912 -27.50 4.37 -4.21
C ALA A 912 -26.28 4.84 -5.01
N ASP A 913 -26.06 6.17 -5.05
CA ASP A 913 -24.79 6.72 -5.54
C ASP A 913 -23.60 6.11 -4.75
N PRO A 914 -22.53 5.61 -5.40
CA PRO A 914 -21.47 4.87 -4.70
C PRO A 914 -20.71 5.69 -3.66
N ASP A 915 -20.46 6.98 -3.93
CA ASP A 915 -19.72 7.87 -3.05
C ASP A 915 -20.58 8.28 -1.85
N PHE A 916 -21.77 8.81 -2.14
CA PHE A 916 -22.70 9.27 -1.12
C PHE A 916 -23.23 8.10 -0.28
N GLY A 917 -23.58 6.99 -0.91
CA GLY A 917 -24.00 5.76 -0.24
C GLY A 917 -22.89 5.20 0.67
N SER A 918 -21.63 5.16 0.22
CA SER A 918 -20.53 4.72 1.08
C SER A 918 -20.22 5.71 2.22
N MET A 919 -20.42 7.01 2.03
CA MET A 919 -20.28 8.02 3.07
C MET A 919 -21.37 7.85 4.13
N GLN A 920 -22.64 7.79 3.70
CA GLN A 920 -23.81 7.56 4.55
C GLN A 920 -23.69 6.24 5.32
N ALA A 921 -23.21 5.18 4.69
CA ALA A 921 -22.94 3.90 5.34
C ALA A 921 -21.84 3.98 6.41
N LYS A 922 -20.75 4.73 6.18
CA LYS A 922 -19.70 4.90 7.17
C LYS A 922 -20.19 5.70 8.38
N ASP A 923 -20.87 6.82 8.15
CA ASP A 923 -21.47 7.62 9.21
C ASP A 923 -22.45 6.78 10.04
N LEU A 924 -23.37 6.06 9.38
CA LEU A 924 -24.31 5.14 10.01
C LEU A 924 -23.60 4.07 10.84
N SER A 925 -22.52 3.47 10.33
CA SER A 925 -21.75 2.45 11.03
C SER A 925 -21.12 2.99 12.32
N ASN A 926 -20.57 4.21 12.30
CA ASN A 926 -20.05 4.89 13.47
C ASN A 926 -21.16 5.15 14.51
N TYR A 927 -22.25 5.81 14.11
CA TYR A 927 -23.35 6.12 15.03
C TYR A 927 -24.03 4.86 15.58
N LEU A 928 -24.15 3.77 14.80
CA LEU A 928 -24.62 2.48 15.33
C LEU A 928 -23.63 1.89 16.34
N GLY A 929 -22.33 2.07 16.14
CA GLY A 929 -21.31 1.61 17.10
C GLY A 929 -21.38 2.32 18.45
N GLU A 930 -21.61 3.64 18.43
CA GLU A 930 -21.81 4.47 19.63
C GLU A 930 -23.17 4.21 20.29
N LEU A 931 -24.26 4.25 19.51
CA LEU A 931 -25.65 4.13 19.99
C LEU A 931 -25.96 2.73 20.53
N LEU A 932 -25.29 1.69 20.02
CA LEU A 932 -25.44 0.30 20.45
C LEU A 932 -24.30 -0.16 21.38
N PHE A 933 -23.49 0.76 21.90
CA PHE A 933 -22.49 0.44 22.92
C PHE A 933 -23.15 -0.19 24.16
N GLY A 934 -22.53 -1.23 24.72
CA GLY A 934 -23.07 -2.03 25.83
C GLY A 934 -24.10 -3.10 25.44
N TYR A 935 -24.74 -3.02 24.26
CA TYR A 935 -25.58 -4.12 23.76
C TYR A 935 -24.74 -5.30 23.23
N PRO A 936 -25.26 -6.55 23.23
CA PRO A 936 -24.55 -7.74 22.80
C PRO A 936 -24.44 -7.88 21.26
N VAL A 937 -24.15 -6.77 20.56
CA VAL A 937 -24.08 -6.69 19.10
C VAL A 937 -22.72 -6.27 18.58
N SER A 938 -22.45 -6.57 17.31
CA SER A 938 -21.39 -5.99 16.51
C SER A 938 -21.99 -5.33 15.26
N VAL A 939 -21.42 -4.17 14.91
CA VAL A 939 -21.71 -3.46 13.66
C VAL A 939 -20.60 -3.82 12.68
N MET A 940 -20.97 -4.20 11.46
CA MET A 940 -20.06 -4.54 10.37
C MET A 940 -20.41 -3.72 9.13
N SER A 941 -19.40 -3.24 8.40
CA SER A 941 -19.57 -2.66 7.06
C SER A 941 -19.08 -3.65 6.00
N GLY A 942 -19.81 -3.74 4.89
CA GLY A 942 -19.50 -4.62 3.77
C GLY A 942 -19.86 -3.99 2.44
N LYS A 943 -19.58 -4.69 1.32
CA LYS A 943 -19.71 -4.10 -0.02
C LYS A 943 -21.18 -3.79 -0.38
N GLY A 944 -21.55 -2.53 -0.19
CA GLY A 944 -22.90 -2.01 -0.40
C GLY A 944 -23.86 -2.22 0.77
N TYR A 945 -23.37 -2.53 1.98
CA TYR A 945 -24.23 -2.66 3.17
C TYR A 945 -23.54 -2.35 4.51
N VAL A 946 -24.36 -2.10 5.53
CA VAL A 946 -23.98 -2.10 6.95
C VAL A 946 -24.89 -3.11 7.66
N GLU A 947 -24.32 -4.08 8.37
CA GLU A 947 -25.03 -5.16 9.08
C GLU A 947 -24.79 -5.04 10.59
N VAL A 948 -25.86 -5.00 11.37
CA VAL A 948 -25.83 -5.12 12.84
C VAL A 948 -26.31 -6.52 13.20
N LYS A 949 -25.48 -7.29 13.89
CA LYS A 949 -25.80 -8.66 14.32
C LYS A 949 -25.36 -8.91 15.77
N LEU A 950 -25.87 -9.97 16.39
CA LEU A 950 -25.43 -10.38 17.73
C LEU A 950 -23.96 -10.85 17.72
N ARG A 951 -23.23 -10.58 18.81
CA ARG A 951 -21.87 -11.10 19.04
C ARG A 951 -21.91 -12.63 19.18
N GLY A 952 -20.85 -13.29 18.71
CA GLY A 952 -20.77 -14.77 18.69
C GLY A 952 -21.67 -15.45 17.63
N VAL A 953 -22.33 -14.69 16.74
CA VAL A 953 -23.18 -15.22 15.68
C VAL A 953 -22.49 -15.09 14.32
N ASN A 954 -21.99 -16.20 13.80
CA ASN A 954 -21.53 -16.35 12.42
C ASN A 954 -21.63 -17.81 11.94
N LYS A 955 -21.53 -17.99 10.62
CA LYS A 955 -21.57 -19.30 9.97
C LYS A 955 -20.47 -20.23 10.52
N GLY A 956 -19.27 -19.71 10.77
CA GLY A 956 -18.14 -20.47 11.33
C GLY A 956 -18.40 -21.12 12.69
N HIS A 957 -18.92 -20.38 13.67
CA HIS A 957 -19.25 -20.95 14.98
C HIS A 957 -20.43 -21.95 14.92
N ALA A 958 -21.37 -21.76 13.98
CA ALA A 958 -22.41 -22.75 13.72
C ALA A 958 -21.83 -24.07 13.16
N VAL A 959 -20.93 -24.00 12.19
CA VAL A 959 -20.18 -25.16 11.66
C VAL A 959 -19.39 -25.85 12.77
N GLU A 960 -18.63 -25.10 13.57
CA GLU A 960 -17.88 -25.61 14.73
C GLU A 960 -18.78 -26.39 15.69
N LYS A 961 -19.91 -25.78 16.09
CA LYS A 961 -20.85 -26.30 17.08
C LYS A 961 -21.59 -27.53 16.57
N VAL A 962 -21.89 -27.60 15.26
CA VAL A 962 -22.46 -28.77 14.60
C VAL A 962 -21.44 -29.91 14.53
N LEU A 963 -20.22 -29.67 14.02
CA LEU A 963 -19.17 -30.69 13.95
C LEU A 963 -18.84 -31.28 15.32
N ARG A 964 -18.62 -30.43 16.33
CA ARG A 964 -18.30 -30.86 17.70
C ARG A 964 -19.42 -31.73 18.30
N LYS A 965 -20.70 -31.41 18.03
CA LYS A 965 -21.85 -32.21 18.49
C LYS A 965 -22.00 -33.53 17.73
N LEU A 966 -21.87 -33.54 16.41
CA LEU A 966 -21.93 -34.77 15.61
C LEU A 966 -20.81 -35.74 16.02
N SER A 967 -19.60 -35.23 16.23
CA SER A 967 -18.46 -36.02 16.72
C SER A 967 -18.73 -36.65 18.08
N ASN A 968 -19.31 -35.90 19.03
CA ASN A 968 -19.64 -36.42 20.36
C ASN A 968 -20.78 -37.45 20.35
N LEU A 969 -21.68 -37.40 19.37
CA LEU A 969 -22.84 -38.31 19.26
C LEU A 969 -22.56 -39.56 18.40
N HIS A 970 -21.65 -39.46 17.43
CA HIS A 970 -21.47 -40.48 16.39
C HIS A 970 -20.00 -40.88 16.15
N GLY A 971 -19.01 -40.21 16.76
CA GLY A 971 -17.58 -40.46 16.58
C GLY A 971 -16.93 -39.63 15.46
N ASP A 972 -15.60 -39.79 15.30
CA ASP A 972 -14.75 -39.02 14.38
C ASP A 972 -15.37 -38.83 12.97
N VAL A 973 -15.54 -37.57 12.56
CA VAL A 973 -15.98 -37.21 11.20
C VAL A 973 -14.83 -37.40 10.22
N ASP A 974 -14.97 -38.34 9.27
CA ASP A 974 -13.92 -38.70 8.30
C ASP A 974 -14.14 -38.11 6.90
N PHE A 975 -15.15 -37.26 6.72
CA PHE A 975 -15.34 -36.41 5.53
C PHE A 975 -16.09 -35.12 5.85
N VAL A 976 -15.61 -33.98 5.33
CA VAL A 976 -16.39 -32.73 5.27
C VAL A 976 -16.25 -32.10 3.89
N LEU A 977 -17.37 -31.72 3.27
CA LEU A 977 -17.41 -30.83 2.12
C LEU A 977 -18.12 -29.52 2.52
N CYS A 978 -17.44 -28.38 2.38
CA CYS A 978 -17.96 -27.06 2.69
C CYS A 978 -17.87 -26.15 1.46
N VAL A 979 -18.99 -25.58 1.00
CA VAL A 979 -19.05 -24.70 -0.17
C VAL A 979 -19.82 -23.41 0.12
N GLY A 980 -19.30 -22.26 -0.33
CA GLY A 980 -19.91 -20.93 -0.17
C GLY A 980 -19.43 -19.91 -1.21
N ASP A 981 -20.04 -18.72 -1.29
CA ASP A 981 -19.73 -17.67 -2.27
C ASP A 981 -19.42 -16.28 -1.68
N ASP A 982 -19.65 -16.06 -0.39
CA ASP A 982 -19.78 -14.73 0.22
C ASP A 982 -18.78 -14.51 1.39
N ARG A 983 -18.62 -13.27 1.84
CA ARG A 983 -17.61 -12.92 2.87
C ARG A 983 -17.92 -13.51 4.25
N SER A 984 -19.14 -13.96 4.53
CA SER A 984 -19.51 -14.68 5.75
C SER A 984 -19.16 -16.18 5.70
N ASP A 985 -18.89 -16.74 4.52
CA ASP A 985 -18.43 -18.13 4.37
C ASP A 985 -16.95 -18.31 4.73
N GLU A 986 -16.18 -17.23 4.67
CA GLU A 986 -14.77 -17.18 5.05
C GLU A 986 -14.53 -17.62 6.50
N ASP A 987 -15.52 -17.39 7.38
CA ASP A 987 -15.55 -17.88 8.76
C ASP A 987 -15.70 -19.41 8.83
N MET A 988 -16.45 -20.03 7.91
CA MET A 988 -16.59 -21.50 7.83
C MET A 988 -15.30 -22.15 7.35
N PHE A 989 -14.70 -21.59 6.29
CA PHE A 989 -13.48 -22.12 5.71
C PHE A 989 -12.30 -22.04 6.70
N ALA A 990 -12.19 -20.94 7.44
CA ALA A 990 -11.17 -20.77 8.49
C ALA A 990 -11.30 -21.82 9.60
N VAL A 991 -12.51 -22.01 10.14
CA VAL A 991 -12.79 -23.00 11.20
C VAL A 991 -12.45 -24.42 10.73
N ILE A 992 -12.90 -24.80 9.53
CA ILE A 992 -12.64 -26.16 9.01
C ILE A 992 -11.15 -26.35 8.74
N ASN A 993 -10.45 -25.40 8.10
CA ASN A 993 -9.03 -25.53 7.81
C ASN A 993 -8.20 -25.70 9.10
N ALA A 994 -8.45 -24.89 10.12
CA ALA A 994 -7.77 -24.99 11.42
C ALA A 994 -7.96 -26.38 12.05
N MET A 995 -9.19 -26.91 12.05
CA MET A 995 -9.48 -28.28 12.50
C MET A 995 -8.75 -29.38 11.70
N THR A 996 -8.23 -29.08 10.50
CA THR A 996 -7.41 -30.03 9.73
C THR A 996 -5.91 -29.92 9.98
N GLU A 997 -5.43 -28.81 10.55
CA GLU A 997 -4.01 -28.46 10.63
C GLU A 997 -3.38 -28.83 11.99
N ASP A 998 -4.16 -28.77 13.08
CA ASP A 998 -3.68 -29.12 14.43
C ASP A 998 -3.43 -30.63 14.63
N GLY A 999 -3.91 -31.50 13.73
CA GLY A 999 -3.43 -32.87 13.52
C GLY A 999 -3.73 -33.93 14.60
N ASP A 1000 -4.13 -33.54 15.80
CA ASP A 1000 -4.43 -34.44 16.91
C ASP A 1000 -5.84 -35.08 16.82
N GLN A 1001 -6.05 -36.14 17.60
CA GLN A 1001 -7.33 -36.85 17.65
C GLN A 1001 -8.41 -36.05 18.39
N LEU A 1002 -9.67 -36.47 18.27
CA LEU A 1002 -10.81 -35.95 19.04
C LEU A 1002 -10.78 -36.40 20.52
N CYS A 1003 -9.61 -36.30 21.15
CA CYS A 1003 -9.37 -36.50 22.57
C CYS A 1003 -9.33 -35.12 23.24
N LEU A 1004 -10.38 -34.80 24.00
CA LEU A 1004 -10.51 -33.54 24.72
C LEU A 1004 -9.43 -33.40 25.82
N PRO A 1005 -8.84 -32.21 26.00
CA PRO A 1005 -8.39 -31.78 27.32
C PRO A 1005 -9.62 -31.47 28.18
N GLU A 1006 -9.68 -32.01 29.40
CA GLU A 1006 -10.61 -31.49 30.40
C GLU A 1006 -10.10 -30.13 30.91
N GLY A 1007 -10.92 -29.09 30.81
CA GLY A 1007 -10.71 -27.84 31.54
C GLY A 1007 -9.64 -26.87 31.02
N SER A 1008 -9.83 -26.29 29.84
CA SER A 1008 -9.14 -25.03 29.46
C SER A 1008 -10.06 -24.13 28.62
N GLY A 1009 -10.15 -22.85 28.96
CA GLY A 1009 -11.06 -21.89 28.33
C GLY A 1009 -10.70 -21.52 26.89
N ALA A 1010 -11.69 -21.08 26.12
CA ALA A 1010 -11.49 -20.60 24.75
C ALA A 1010 -11.05 -19.12 24.75
N GLY A 1011 -9.90 -18.82 24.14
CA GLY A 1011 -9.43 -17.45 23.96
C GLY A 1011 -8.23 -17.38 23.01
N SER A 1012 -8.46 -16.90 21.78
CA SER A 1012 -7.50 -16.23 20.88
C SER A 1012 -8.04 -16.20 19.44
N SER A 1013 -8.51 -15.02 18.99
CA SER A 1013 -8.60 -14.73 17.55
C SER A 1013 -7.24 -14.24 17.05
N GLY A 1014 -6.26 -15.15 16.97
CA GLY A 1014 -4.84 -14.82 16.81
C GLY A 1014 -4.03 -15.86 16.02
N LEU A 1015 -4.48 -16.19 14.80
CA LEU A 1015 -3.79 -17.12 13.91
C LEU A 1015 -2.97 -16.40 12.82
N TYR A 1016 -1.79 -15.91 13.23
CA TYR A 1016 -0.59 -15.84 12.38
C TYR A 1016 0.61 -16.24 13.24
N ARG A 1017 0.78 -17.56 13.44
CA ARG A 1017 1.91 -18.14 14.16
C ARG A 1017 2.87 -18.75 13.15
N HIS A 1018 3.89 -18.00 12.73
CA HIS A 1018 4.99 -18.56 11.95
C HIS A 1018 5.64 -19.73 12.70
N THR A 1019 5.67 -20.89 12.06
CA THR A 1019 6.35 -22.08 12.55
C THR A 1019 7.85 -21.96 12.32
N GLN A 1020 8.60 -21.54 13.34
CA GLN A 1020 10.07 -21.55 13.28
C GLN A 1020 10.58 -22.96 12.97
N SER A 1021 11.42 -23.07 11.93
CA SER A 1021 12.11 -24.32 11.60
C SER A 1021 13.13 -24.69 12.69
N LYS A 1022 13.23 -25.98 13.00
CA LYS A 1022 14.17 -26.49 14.00
C LYS A 1022 15.53 -26.78 13.38
N ASP A 1023 16.46 -25.82 13.48
CA ASP A 1023 17.89 -26.12 13.38
C ASP A 1023 18.57 -26.08 14.75
N ARG A 1024 19.46 -27.05 14.99
CA ARG A 1024 20.02 -27.35 16.33
C ARG A 1024 21.54 -27.47 16.25
N ILE A 1025 22.25 -26.42 16.65
CA ILE A 1025 23.71 -26.43 16.84
C ILE A 1025 24.03 -25.86 18.24
N PRO A 1026 24.93 -26.48 19.04
CA PRO A 1026 24.94 -26.30 20.50
C PRO A 1026 25.80 -25.11 20.98
N ARG A 1027 25.32 -24.41 22.03
CA ARG A 1027 26.14 -23.45 22.79
C ARG A 1027 27.05 -24.18 23.79
N ARG A 1028 28.26 -23.64 23.99
CA ARG A 1028 29.31 -24.22 24.85
C ARG A 1028 29.90 -23.13 25.75
N ASN A 1029 29.91 -23.40 27.06
CA ASN A 1029 30.68 -22.75 28.13
C ASN A 1029 30.52 -21.23 28.42
N SER A 1030 30.02 -20.95 29.63
CA SER A 1030 30.61 -20.03 30.64
C SER A 1030 30.51 -18.50 30.42
N VAL A 1031 30.60 -17.61 31.43
CA VAL A 1031 31.22 -17.68 32.78
C VAL A 1031 30.41 -16.90 33.84
N SER A 1032 30.36 -17.42 35.09
CA SER A 1032 30.02 -16.78 36.40
C SER A 1032 28.67 -16.03 36.55
N SER A 1033 28.19 -15.65 37.75
CA SER A 1033 28.78 -15.74 39.11
C SER A 1033 27.72 -16.04 40.19
N ASP A 1034 28.15 -16.66 41.30
CA ASP A 1034 27.73 -16.48 42.71
C ASP A 1034 26.23 -16.65 43.12
N GLU A 1035 25.86 -17.19 44.30
CA GLU A 1035 26.59 -17.92 45.35
C GLU A 1035 25.59 -18.68 46.27
N ASN A 1036 26.00 -19.82 46.85
CA ASN A 1036 25.40 -20.48 48.04
C ASN A 1036 23.90 -20.96 47.92
N ARG A 1037 23.38 -21.95 48.67
CA ARG A 1037 23.79 -22.61 49.92
C ARG A 1037 23.23 -24.06 50.09
N ALA A 1038 24.13 -25.03 50.24
CA ALA A 1038 24.11 -26.28 51.08
C ALA A 1038 22.90 -27.26 51.18
N GLU A 1039 23.25 -28.52 51.55
CA GLU A 1039 22.41 -29.65 52.07
C GLU A 1039 21.39 -30.28 51.08
N ALA A 1040 21.49 -31.48 50.50
CA ALA A 1040 22.22 -32.76 50.70
C ALA A 1040 21.44 -33.89 51.45
N VAL A 1041 21.25 -35.05 50.78
CA VAL A 1041 21.64 -36.43 51.23
C VAL A 1041 21.08 -37.53 50.28
N VAL A 1042 21.99 -38.44 49.91
CA VAL A 1042 21.90 -39.89 49.50
C VAL A 1042 20.49 -40.54 49.44
N GLY A 1043 20.12 -41.42 48.49
CA GLY A 1043 20.81 -42.15 47.40
C GLY A 1043 19.77 -43.07 46.68
N ASN A 1044 20.03 -44.18 45.98
CA ASN A 1044 21.20 -44.93 45.47
C ASN A 1044 20.61 -46.13 44.64
N VAL A 1045 21.25 -46.84 43.69
CA VAL A 1045 22.51 -46.71 42.90
C VAL A 1045 22.45 -47.74 41.73
N GLU A 1046 23.33 -47.63 40.72
CA GLU A 1046 23.54 -48.61 39.59
C GLU A 1046 22.38 -48.82 38.58
N GLY A 1047 22.59 -49.23 37.32
CA GLY A 1047 23.80 -49.54 36.52
C GLY A 1047 23.40 -50.24 35.19
N LEU A 1048 24.25 -50.57 34.20
CA LEU A 1048 25.64 -50.19 33.90
C LEU A 1048 26.05 -50.74 32.48
N MET A 1049 26.41 -49.86 31.52
CA MET A 1049 27.20 -50.19 30.29
C MET A 1049 26.56 -51.19 29.25
N LYS A 1050 27.10 -51.51 28.06
CA LYS A 1050 28.36 -51.15 27.33
C LYS A 1050 28.23 -51.28 25.78
N ARG A 1051 28.78 -50.28 25.07
CA ARG A 1051 29.69 -50.33 23.88
C ARG A 1051 29.38 -51.07 22.55
N ASP A 1052 29.63 -50.28 21.49
CA ASP A 1052 30.53 -50.48 20.32
C ASP A 1052 30.40 -51.69 19.38
N GLY A 1053 30.43 -51.41 18.05
CA GLY A 1053 31.34 -52.15 17.16
C GLY A 1053 31.02 -52.31 15.66
N SER A 1054 31.56 -51.42 14.81
CA SER A 1054 32.00 -51.69 13.40
C SER A 1054 30.96 -52.10 12.32
N MET A 1055 31.32 -52.28 11.04
CA MET A 1055 31.95 -51.37 10.05
C MET A 1055 31.84 -51.98 8.62
N GLN A 1056 31.96 -51.14 7.57
CA GLN A 1056 32.34 -51.45 6.17
C GLN A 1056 31.34 -52.00 5.12
N HIS A 1057 31.29 -51.25 4.02
CA HIS A 1057 31.28 -51.63 2.58
C HIS A 1057 30.28 -52.62 1.95
N ALA A 1058 29.36 -52.02 1.18
CA ALA A 1058 29.27 -52.11 -0.30
C ALA A 1058 29.14 -53.48 -1.02
N GLY A 1059 28.06 -53.61 -1.79
CA GLY A 1059 27.85 -54.62 -2.84
C GLY A 1059 26.54 -54.33 -3.58
N ALA A 1060 26.49 -54.51 -4.90
CA ALA A 1060 25.33 -54.14 -5.73
C ALA A 1060 24.72 -55.34 -6.48
N LEU A 1061 23.54 -55.10 -7.08
CA LEU A 1061 22.82 -55.96 -8.04
C LEU A 1061 22.18 -57.24 -7.46
N GLY A 1062 21.05 -57.67 -8.06
CA GLY A 1062 20.46 -58.99 -7.83
C GLY A 1062 18.93 -59.04 -7.76
N SER A 1063 18.26 -59.05 -8.91
CA SER A 1063 16.84 -59.41 -9.03
C SER A 1063 16.56 -60.87 -8.65
N GLY A 1064 15.45 -61.18 -7.96
CA GLY A 1064 15.03 -62.57 -7.76
C GLY A 1064 13.74 -62.76 -6.96
N LEU A 1065 12.60 -62.96 -7.65
CA LEU A 1065 11.34 -63.39 -7.04
C LEU A 1065 11.38 -64.87 -6.65
N THR A 1066 10.96 -65.22 -5.43
CA THR A 1066 10.37 -66.54 -5.10
C THR A 1066 9.26 -66.37 -4.05
N SER A 1067 8.41 -67.39 -3.90
CA SER A 1067 7.04 -67.23 -3.40
C SER A 1067 6.71 -67.98 -2.10
N ALA A 1068 5.91 -67.32 -1.25
CA ALA A 1068 4.80 -67.85 -0.45
C ALA A 1068 4.90 -69.25 0.23
N SER A 1069 4.93 -69.27 1.56
CA SER A 1069 4.00 -70.04 2.45
C SER A 1069 4.43 -69.82 3.92
N SER A 1070 3.75 -68.99 4.73
CA SER A 1070 2.41 -69.12 5.33
C SER A 1070 2.38 -69.85 6.67
N SER A 1071 2.28 -69.10 7.77
CA SER A 1071 1.45 -69.45 8.92
C SER A 1071 0.99 -68.17 9.61
N THR A 1072 -0.21 -68.20 10.22
CA THR A 1072 -0.96 -67.01 10.66
C THR A 1072 -0.90 -66.80 12.16
N SER A 1073 -0.89 -65.53 12.58
CA SER A 1073 -1.54 -65.11 13.82
C SER A 1073 -2.36 -63.85 13.52
N LEU A 1074 -3.64 -63.86 13.88
CA LEU A 1074 -4.52 -62.71 13.65
C LEU A 1074 -4.49 -61.78 14.86
N SER A 1075 -4.11 -60.53 14.64
CA SER A 1075 -4.64 -59.40 15.39
C SER A 1075 -5.13 -58.36 14.39
N GLY A 1076 -6.39 -57.97 14.51
CA GLY A 1076 -7.00 -57.01 13.58
C GLY A 1076 -6.50 -55.60 13.84
N HIS A 1077 -5.76 -55.02 12.91
CA HIS A 1077 -5.53 -53.58 12.86
C HIS A 1077 -6.25 -53.00 11.65
N THR A 1078 -7.44 -52.45 11.90
CA THR A 1078 -8.13 -51.59 10.94
C THR A 1078 -7.29 -50.33 10.75
N LYS A 1079 -6.73 -50.12 9.55
CA LYS A 1079 -6.07 -48.86 9.20
C LYS A 1079 -7.08 -47.72 9.36
N LYS A 1080 -6.84 -46.74 10.24
CA LYS A 1080 -7.56 -45.45 10.18
C LYS A 1080 -7.28 -44.86 8.79
N THR A 1081 -8.33 -44.53 8.06
CA THR A 1081 -8.25 -43.71 6.84
C THR A 1081 -7.95 -42.26 7.24
N SER A 1082 -7.15 -41.56 6.43
CA SER A 1082 -6.97 -40.11 6.58
C SER A 1082 -8.30 -39.40 6.29
N PRO A 1083 -8.74 -38.44 7.11
CA PRO A 1083 -10.01 -37.75 6.89
C PRO A 1083 -9.98 -36.89 5.62
N HIS A 1084 -11.14 -36.75 4.98
CA HIS A 1084 -11.29 -36.10 3.67
C HIS A 1084 -12.03 -34.77 3.78
N PHE A 1085 -11.28 -33.69 4.02
CA PHE A 1085 -11.82 -32.34 4.24
C PHE A 1085 -11.61 -31.43 3.03
N PHE A 1086 -12.69 -30.80 2.56
CA PHE A 1086 -12.72 -29.91 1.39
C PHE A 1086 -13.42 -28.60 1.72
N THR A 1087 -12.70 -27.47 1.68
CA THR A 1087 -13.25 -26.10 1.76
C THR A 1087 -13.20 -25.47 0.37
N CYS A 1088 -14.33 -24.98 -0.13
CA CYS A 1088 -14.47 -24.54 -1.52
C CYS A 1088 -15.22 -23.20 -1.67
N THR A 1089 -14.63 -22.25 -2.39
CA THR A 1089 -15.31 -21.01 -2.80
C THR A 1089 -15.93 -21.17 -4.19
N VAL A 1090 -17.14 -20.64 -4.39
CA VAL A 1090 -17.69 -20.39 -5.73
C VAL A 1090 -17.06 -19.12 -6.30
N GLY A 1091 -16.57 -19.20 -7.54
CA GLY A 1091 -15.86 -18.13 -8.22
C GLY A 1091 -14.38 -18.03 -7.87
N LYS A 1092 -13.56 -17.65 -8.87
CA LYS A 1092 -12.12 -17.40 -8.76
C LYS A 1092 -11.83 -16.06 -8.04
N LYS A 1093 -11.98 -16.05 -6.72
CA LYS A 1093 -11.67 -14.92 -5.83
C LYS A 1093 -10.66 -15.33 -4.74
N PRO A 1094 -9.94 -14.38 -4.11
CA PRO A 1094 -9.22 -14.65 -2.86
C PRO A 1094 -10.21 -15.16 -1.79
N SER A 1095 -9.83 -16.21 -1.07
CA SER A 1095 -10.65 -16.88 -0.06
C SER A 1095 -9.76 -17.74 0.84
N ASN A 1096 -10.22 -18.00 2.07
CA ASN A 1096 -9.69 -19.01 2.99
C ASN A 1096 -9.97 -20.44 2.49
N ALA A 1097 -10.91 -20.64 1.57
CA ALA A 1097 -11.18 -21.95 0.98
C ALA A 1097 -9.95 -22.49 0.25
N ARG A 1098 -9.57 -23.76 0.49
CA ARG A 1098 -8.45 -24.41 -0.21
C ARG A 1098 -8.75 -24.71 -1.68
N TYR A 1099 -10.01 -24.71 -2.06
CA TYR A 1099 -10.45 -25.04 -3.42
C TYR A 1099 -11.40 -23.98 -3.99
N TYR A 1100 -11.60 -24.01 -5.31
CA TYR A 1100 -12.67 -23.27 -5.97
C TYR A 1100 -13.42 -24.08 -7.04
N LEU A 1101 -14.65 -23.65 -7.30
CA LEU A 1101 -15.46 -23.94 -8.48
C LEU A 1101 -15.68 -22.62 -9.26
N ASN A 1102 -15.97 -22.66 -10.55
CA ASN A 1102 -16.07 -21.45 -11.37
C ASN A 1102 -17.35 -20.65 -11.09
N ASP A 1103 -18.49 -21.34 -10.91
CA ASP A 1103 -19.84 -20.78 -10.77
C ASP A 1103 -20.81 -21.82 -10.17
N THR A 1104 -22.12 -21.54 -10.19
CA THR A 1104 -23.18 -22.42 -9.66
C THR A 1104 -23.50 -23.64 -10.53
N GLU A 1105 -23.06 -23.66 -11.80
CA GLU A 1105 -23.26 -24.82 -12.69
C GLU A 1105 -22.24 -25.91 -12.31
N ASP A 1106 -20.97 -25.53 -12.10
CA ASP A 1106 -19.94 -26.39 -11.51
C ASP A 1106 -20.35 -27.00 -10.14
N VAL A 1107 -21.07 -26.25 -9.30
CA VAL A 1107 -21.62 -26.76 -8.01
C VAL A 1107 -22.71 -27.80 -8.24
N SER A 1108 -23.53 -27.61 -9.28
CA SER A 1108 -24.60 -28.56 -9.64
C SER A 1108 -24.01 -29.86 -10.18
N ASP A 1109 -23.01 -29.79 -11.06
CA ASP A 1109 -22.30 -30.96 -11.59
C ASP A 1109 -21.59 -31.80 -10.50
N LEU A 1110 -21.08 -31.13 -9.45
CA LEU A 1110 -20.53 -31.80 -8.26
C LEU A 1110 -21.61 -32.56 -7.47
N LEU A 1111 -22.80 -31.96 -7.29
CA LEU A 1111 -23.93 -32.58 -6.61
C LEU A 1111 -24.50 -33.77 -7.41
N ASP A 1112 -24.73 -33.61 -8.71
CA ASP A 1112 -25.12 -34.67 -9.65
C ASP A 1112 -24.14 -35.86 -9.56
N SER A 1113 -22.83 -35.58 -9.50
CA SER A 1113 -21.77 -36.59 -9.41
C SER A 1113 -21.81 -37.38 -8.09
N LEU A 1114 -22.23 -36.74 -6.99
CA LEU A 1114 -22.37 -37.39 -5.69
C LEU A 1114 -23.70 -38.17 -5.58
N GLN A 1115 -24.81 -37.66 -6.13
CA GLN A 1115 -26.06 -38.42 -6.28
C GLN A 1115 -25.80 -39.72 -7.05
N GLN A 1116 -25.12 -39.64 -8.20
CA GLN A 1116 -24.79 -40.80 -9.03
C GLN A 1116 -23.90 -41.85 -8.35
N CYS A 1117 -23.24 -41.51 -7.24
CA CYS A 1117 -22.52 -42.48 -6.40
C CYS A 1117 -23.47 -43.15 -5.41
N THR A 1118 -24.28 -42.35 -4.72
CA THR A 1118 -25.24 -42.80 -3.70
C THR A 1118 -26.27 -43.77 -4.28
N GLU A 1119 -26.78 -43.48 -5.49
CA GLU A 1119 -27.66 -44.38 -6.23
C GLU A 1119 -27.02 -45.72 -6.64
N LYS A 1120 -25.69 -45.81 -6.72
CA LYS A 1120 -24.97 -47.04 -7.09
C LYS A 1120 -24.71 -47.90 -5.86
N ASP A 1121 -24.21 -47.31 -4.77
CA ASP A 1121 -24.09 -47.97 -3.46
C ASP A 1121 -25.43 -48.62 -3.03
N GLY A 1122 -26.55 -47.90 -3.15
CA GLY A 1122 -27.88 -48.42 -2.82
C GLY A 1122 -28.36 -49.58 -3.71
N LYS A 1123 -28.00 -49.58 -5.00
CA LYS A 1123 -28.36 -50.66 -5.93
C LYS A 1123 -27.52 -51.93 -5.70
N GLU A 1124 -26.25 -51.79 -5.29
CA GLU A 1124 -25.38 -52.91 -4.90
C GLU A 1124 -25.76 -53.51 -3.53
N GLN A 1125 -26.20 -52.68 -2.57
CA GLN A 1125 -26.78 -53.21 -1.32
C GLN A 1125 -28.10 -53.97 -1.57
N TRP A 1126 -28.96 -53.49 -2.47
CA TRP A 1126 -30.21 -54.16 -2.79
C TRP A 1126 -30.01 -55.51 -3.46
N SER A 1127 -29.07 -55.66 -4.40
CA SER A 1127 -28.73 -56.97 -4.99
C SER A 1127 -28.09 -57.92 -3.98
N SER A 1128 -27.20 -57.42 -3.11
CA SER A 1128 -26.59 -58.20 -2.02
C SER A 1128 -27.61 -58.75 -1.00
N SER A 1129 -28.86 -58.26 -0.99
CA SER A 1129 -29.89 -58.68 -0.03
C SER A 1129 -30.65 -59.95 -0.40
N LYS A 1130 -30.52 -60.46 -1.64
CA LYS A 1130 -31.34 -61.60 -2.13
C LYS A 1130 -30.57 -62.89 -2.42
N ASP A 1131 -29.32 -62.83 -2.85
CA ASP A 1131 -28.58 -64.03 -3.27
C ASP A 1131 -27.74 -64.64 -2.14
N ALA A 1132 -28.42 -65.05 -1.06
CA ALA A 1132 -27.85 -65.83 0.04
C ALA A 1132 -27.72 -67.34 -0.30
N SER A 1133 -27.44 -67.70 -1.57
CA SER A 1133 -27.18 -69.08 -2.00
C SER A 1133 -26.42 -69.16 -3.32
N CYS A 1134 -25.67 -70.25 -3.53
CA CYS A 1134 -25.00 -70.65 -4.79
C CYS A 1134 -23.80 -69.82 -5.30
N LEU A 1135 -22.64 -70.12 -4.71
CA LEU A 1135 -21.42 -70.62 -5.38
C LEU A 1135 -20.85 -69.96 -6.67
N SER A 1136 -19.52 -69.80 -6.60
CA SER A 1136 -18.51 -69.87 -7.68
C SER A 1136 -18.27 -68.65 -8.57
N ALA A 1137 -17.01 -68.23 -8.61
CA ALA A 1137 -16.46 -67.27 -9.56
C ALA A 1137 -15.51 -68.00 -10.55
N PRO A 1138 -15.56 -67.70 -11.86
CA PRO A 1138 -14.55 -68.14 -12.81
C PRO A 1138 -13.45 -67.09 -13.00
N VAL A 1139 -12.20 -67.48 -12.82
CA VAL A 1139 -11.03 -66.67 -13.23
C VAL A 1139 -10.70 -66.98 -14.69
N VAL A 1140 -10.67 -65.96 -15.54
CA VAL A 1140 -9.96 -65.98 -16.83
C VAL A 1140 -9.19 -64.66 -16.96
N ALA A 1141 -7.95 -64.73 -17.43
CA ALA A 1141 -7.03 -63.58 -17.46
C ALA A 1141 -6.22 -63.52 -18.76
N ALA A 1142 -5.72 -62.31 -19.05
CA ALA A 1142 -4.82 -61.96 -20.17
C ALA A 1142 -5.47 -62.03 -21.59
N ALA A 1143 -4.95 -61.34 -22.61
CA ALA A 1143 -3.72 -60.55 -22.66
C ALA A 1143 -3.81 -59.35 -23.62
N ALA A 1144 -3.16 -58.23 -23.26
CA ALA A 1144 -2.49 -57.31 -24.20
C ALA A 1144 -1.57 -56.37 -23.39
N ALA A 1145 -0.28 -56.26 -23.76
CA ALA A 1145 0.68 -55.40 -23.06
C ALA A 1145 1.72 -54.77 -24.00
N ALA A 1146 1.63 -53.44 -24.15
CA ALA A 1146 2.62 -52.45 -24.62
C ALA A 1146 1.99 -51.08 -24.29
N GLY A 1147 2.63 -50.06 -23.73
CA GLY A 1147 4.01 -49.57 -23.94
C GLY A 1147 3.94 -48.34 -24.85
N SER A 1148 4.48 -47.15 -24.53
CA SER A 1148 5.28 -46.73 -23.36
C SER A 1148 5.20 -45.19 -23.15
N LEU A 1149 6.06 -44.64 -22.30
CA LEU A 1149 6.14 -43.23 -21.87
C LEU A 1149 6.50 -42.20 -22.97
N ALA A 1150 6.46 -40.91 -22.57
CA ALA A 1150 6.94 -39.67 -23.22
C ALA A 1150 5.99 -39.05 -24.28
N GLY A 1151 6.00 -37.72 -24.50
CA GLY A 1151 6.80 -36.66 -23.86
C GLY A 1151 6.36 -35.25 -24.31
N ASN A 1152 6.96 -34.20 -23.73
CA ASN A 1152 6.56 -32.79 -23.97
C ASN A 1152 7.16 -32.16 -25.25
N ALA A 1153 6.46 -31.11 -25.73
CA ALA A 1153 6.97 -29.95 -26.49
C ALA A 1153 7.17 -30.02 -28.03
N ALA A 1154 7.41 -28.83 -28.60
CA ALA A 1154 7.47 -28.42 -30.03
C ALA A 1154 6.12 -28.48 -30.81
N VAL A 1155 5.60 -27.47 -31.54
CA VAL A 1155 6.07 -26.20 -32.17
C VAL A 1155 6.48 -26.31 -33.66
N GLN A 1156 5.72 -25.58 -34.50
CA GLN A 1156 5.98 -25.09 -35.89
C GLN A 1156 5.91 -26.02 -37.14
N LEU A 1157 4.98 -25.61 -38.04
CA LEU A 1157 5.15 -25.38 -39.49
C LEU A 1157 5.62 -26.48 -40.47
N ARG A 1158 4.67 -27.03 -41.24
CA ARG A 1158 4.53 -26.92 -42.73
C ARG A 1158 3.18 -27.55 -43.13
N LYS A 1159 2.29 -26.98 -43.96
CA LYS A 1159 2.35 -26.59 -45.40
C LYS A 1159 2.49 -27.78 -46.36
N GLY A 1160 1.45 -28.06 -47.16
CA GLY A 1160 1.50 -28.92 -48.36
C GLY A 1160 0.33 -29.90 -48.53
N ASP A 1161 -0.70 -29.46 -49.28
CA ASP A 1161 -1.32 -30.13 -50.45
C ASP A 1161 -1.62 -31.65 -50.46
N SER A 1162 -2.73 -32.16 -51.04
CA SER A 1162 -3.94 -31.51 -51.58
C SER A 1162 -5.01 -32.56 -51.96
N ALA A 1163 -6.20 -32.09 -52.36
CA ALA A 1163 -7.19 -32.76 -53.23
C ALA A 1163 -8.01 -33.96 -52.68
N ALA A 1164 -9.25 -34.20 -53.12
CA ALA A 1164 -10.23 -33.34 -53.80
C ALA A 1164 -11.63 -34.01 -53.84
N SER A 1165 -12.62 -33.25 -54.33
CA SER A 1165 -13.98 -33.65 -54.74
C SER A 1165 -15.06 -33.64 -53.62
N ASN A 1166 -16.33 -33.28 -53.88
CA ASN A 1166 -16.93 -32.99 -55.19
C ASN A 1166 -18.12 -31.99 -55.16
N PHE A 1167 -18.47 -31.47 -56.34
CA PHE A 1167 -19.59 -30.56 -56.71
C PHE A 1167 -19.58 -29.11 -56.17
N ALA A 1168 -20.00 -28.07 -56.93
CA ALA A 1168 -19.99 -27.82 -58.39
C ALA A 1168 -20.41 -26.35 -58.70
N SER A 1169 -20.01 -25.81 -59.87
CA SER A 1169 -20.74 -24.79 -60.71
C SER A 1169 -21.16 -23.42 -60.11
N LEU A 1170 -21.04 -22.21 -60.70
CA LEU A 1170 -20.41 -21.46 -61.84
C LEU A 1170 -20.59 -19.94 -61.44
N TRP A 1171 -20.19 -18.82 -62.07
CA TRP A 1171 -19.05 -18.16 -62.78
C TRP A 1171 -19.46 -16.63 -62.80
N ARG A 1172 -18.72 -15.54 -63.12
CA ARG A 1172 -17.38 -15.27 -63.68
C ARG A 1172 -16.84 -13.88 -63.23
N SER A 1173 -15.80 -13.86 -62.39
CA SER A 1173 -14.70 -12.86 -62.42
C SER A 1173 -15.09 -11.35 -62.20
N PRO A 1174 -14.23 -10.32 -62.44
CA PRO A 1174 -13.74 -9.51 -61.29
C PRO A 1174 -13.64 -7.98 -61.51
N LEU A 1175 -13.04 -7.28 -60.52
CA LEU A 1175 -12.53 -5.89 -60.55
C LEU A 1175 -13.59 -4.76 -60.62
N GLY A 1176 -13.35 -3.68 -59.87
CA GLY A 1176 -14.13 -2.45 -59.96
C GLY A 1176 -13.88 -1.48 -58.80
N SER A 1177 -13.38 -0.29 -59.10
CA SER A 1177 -13.38 0.87 -58.20
C SER A 1177 -14.65 1.70 -58.41
N GLY A 1178 -15.07 2.50 -57.42
CA GLY A 1178 -16.17 3.44 -57.62
C GLY A 1178 -16.71 4.04 -56.32
N ALA A 1179 -16.70 5.38 -56.24
CA ALA A 1179 -17.28 6.12 -55.12
C ALA A 1179 -18.77 6.44 -55.34
N GLY A 1180 -19.47 6.81 -54.26
CA GLY A 1180 -20.36 7.98 -54.33
C GLY A 1180 -21.88 7.81 -54.17
N ARG A 1181 -22.34 7.94 -52.91
CA ARG A 1181 -23.54 8.70 -52.46
C ARG A 1181 -24.98 8.26 -52.87
N THR A 1182 -25.90 8.69 -51.98
CA THR A 1182 -27.36 8.91 -52.16
C THR A 1182 -28.23 7.66 -52.40
N ARG A 1183 -29.19 7.36 -51.50
CA ARG A 1183 -30.59 7.84 -51.46
C ARG A 1183 -31.40 7.37 -52.70
N GLU A 1184 -32.60 6.81 -52.58
CA GLU A 1184 -33.62 6.99 -51.51
C GLU A 1184 -34.60 5.79 -51.33
N ARG A 1185 -35.44 5.92 -50.29
CA ARG A 1185 -36.75 5.29 -49.95
C ARG A 1185 -37.58 4.67 -51.11
N THR A 1186 -38.52 3.71 -50.97
CA THR A 1186 -39.16 2.91 -49.86
C THR A 1186 -39.98 1.74 -50.53
N LEU A 1187 -40.96 0.95 -50.00
CA LEU A 1187 -41.83 0.88 -48.80
C LEU A 1187 -42.48 -0.55 -48.69
N ALA A 1188 -43.20 -0.85 -47.59
CA ALA A 1188 -44.21 -1.93 -47.42
C ALA A 1188 -43.72 -3.40 -47.39
N GLN A 1189 -44.39 -4.41 -46.80
CA GLN A 1189 -45.49 -4.58 -45.79
C GLN A 1189 -45.36 -6.06 -45.27
N TRP A 1190 -45.71 -6.53 -44.07
CA TRP A 1190 -46.88 -6.42 -43.15
C TRP A 1190 -46.39 -6.46 -41.67
N ALA A 1191 -46.89 -5.69 -40.69
CA ALA A 1191 -48.17 -5.71 -39.95
C ALA A 1191 -48.27 -6.76 -38.79
N GLY A 1192 -48.75 -6.43 -37.58
CA GLY A 1192 -49.03 -5.10 -36.99
C GLY A 1192 -49.93 -5.08 -35.73
N GLN A 1193 -50.07 -3.89 -35.11
CA GLN A 1193 -51.06 -3.47 -34.07
C GLN A 1193 -50.90 -4.07 -32.65
N ALA A 1194 -51.32 -3.44 -31.54
CA ALA A 1194 -52.15 -2.23 -31.29
C ALA A 1194 -51.61 -1.38 -30.08
N PRO A 1195 -52.32 -0.37 -29.51
CA PRO A 1195 -52.48 0.97 -30.10
C PRO A 1195 -52.22 2.19 -29.16
N SER A 1196 -51.99 3.36 -29.78
CA SER A 1196 -52.34 4.74 -29.31
C SER A 1196 -51.77 5.35 -27.99
N ALA A 1197 -51.52 6.67 -27.87
CA ALA A 1197 -51.28 7.76 -28.85
C ALA A 1197 -50.82 9.08 -28.15
N ILE A 1198 -50.48 10.10 -28.97
CA ILE A 1198 -50.55 11.56 -28.72
C ILE A 1198 -49.35 12.32 -28.06
N PHE A 1199 -48.66 13.12 -28.92
CA PHE A 1199 -48.04 14.46 -28.78
C PHE A 1199 -47.14 14.87 -27.58
N SER A 1200 -46.19 15.83 -27.68
CA SER A 1200 -45.30 16.25 -28.79
C SER A 1200 -44.30 17.37 -28.39
N ARG A 1201 -43.10 17.34 -29.01
CA ARG A 1201 -42.23 18.51 -29.34
C ARG A 1201 -41.52 19.30 -28.19
N PRO A 1202 -40.49 20.12 -28.50
CA PRO A 1202 -39.31 20.23 -27.62
C PRO A 1202 -38.92 21.65 -27.17
N VAL A 1203 -37.83 21.71 -26.41
CA VAL A 1203 -37.13 22.90 -25.89
C VAL A 1203 -36.80 23.95 -26.97
N GLY A 1204 -37.04 25.22 -26.62
CA GLY A 1204 -36.44 26.40 -27.24
C GLY A 1204 -35.68 27.22 -26.17
N ALA A 1205 -34.64 27.95 -26.58
CA ALA A 1205 -33.79 28.72 -25.65
C ALA A 1205 -34.46 30.01 -25.17
N VAL A 1206 -34.10 30.48 -23.96
CA VAL A 1206 -34.48 31.78 -23.39
C VAL A 1206 -33.27 32.39 -22.68
N GLU A 1207 -33.14 33.72 -22.77
CA GLU A 1207 -32.04 34.51 -22.20
C GLU A 1207 -32.22 34.81 -20.70
N VAL A 1208 -31.16 35.32 -20.04
CA VAL A 1208 -31.19 35.74 -18.64
C VAL A 1208 -31.85 37.11 -18.49
N ARG A 1209 -32.94 37.22 -17.70
CA ARG A 1209 -33.30 38.50 -17.05
C ARG A 1209 -34.17 38.39 -15.78
N ALA A 1210 -33.54 38.71 -14.66
CA ALA A 1210 -34.01 39.48 -13.49
C ALA A 1210 -35.39 39.21 -12.82
N ASN A 1211 -35.33 39.16 -11.47
CA ASN A 1211 -36.37 39.48 -10.48
C ASN A 1211 -37.59 38.53 -10.35
N ALA A 1212 -38.34 38.52 -9.23
CA ALA A 1212 -38.02 38.75 -7.80
C ALA A 1212 -39.27 38.42 -6.95
N ALA A 1213 -39.11 37.80 -5.76
CA ALA A 1213 -40.21 37.34 -4.88
C ALA A 1213 -41.20 36.35 -5.57
N GLY A 1214 -42.16 35.69 -4.92
CA GLY A 1214 -42.52 35.50 -3.50
C GLY A 1214 -43.65 34.44 -3.48
N SER A 1215 -43.57 33.41 -2.63
CA SER A 1215 -44.32 33.28 -1.36
C SER A 1215 -45.83 32.99 -1.49
N THR A 1216 -46.35 32.07 -0.64
CA THR A 1216 -47.78 31.67 -0.45
C THR A 1216 -48.49 31.04 -1.67
N ASP A 1217 -49.33 30.01 -1.57
CA ASP A 1217 -49.73 29.09 -0.48
C ASP A 1217 -50.14 27.73 -1.14
N ARG A 1218 -49.99 26.54 -0.53
CA ARG A 1218 -50.93 25.83 0.39
C ARG A 1218 -52.42 25.83 -0.04
N PRO A 1219 -53.20 24.76 0.26
CA PRO A 1219 -52.87 23.32 0.31
C PRO A 1219 -53.99 22.47 -0.37
N THR A 1220 -54.09 21.15 -0.06
CA THR A 1220 -55.29 20.26 -0.16
C THR A 1220 -55.90 20.00 -1.56
N ASP A 1221 -56.40 18.81 -1.94
CA ASP A 1221 -56.34 17.44 -1.38
C ASP A 1221 -56.60 16.43 -2.53
N GLU A 1222 -55.81 15.34 -2.61
CA GLU A 1222 -56.17 13.94 -2.96
C GLU A 1222 -54.89 13.08 -3.08
#